data_AF-A0A409YWI7-F1
#
_entry.id   AF-A0A409YWI7-F1
#
_cell.length_a   1.000
_cell.length_b   1.000
_cell.length_c   1.000
_cell.angle_alpha   90.00
_cell.angle_beta   90.00
_cell.angle_gamma   90.00
#
_symmetry.space_group_name_H-M   'P 1'
#
loop_
_entity.id
_entity.type
_entity.pdbx_description
1 polymer ?
#
loop_
_entity_poly.entity_id
_entity_poly.type
_entity_poly.pdbx_seq_one_letter_code
_entity_poly.pdbx_strand_id
1 'polypeptide(L)'
;MHYPLAYLFILLSALHAAAVDLTGDTQCGSTMCIQGVVNGSSTTYILFSLGKLDLGWMGMGYGRQMSGTPMVILWINSGGSVTVSQRTAPAEIMPTLDSNPPRNATQLPDLTRTSSPKPQLAFSVPTNTDTKQSVIYAFGTTNPDSSAENADLLQHSDYGVLQLDLTKPFDSNDVGKVSSTGLSSNIAPLLPFQKLIIAHAIFCTVGFLLFLPSGALLARYLRTFFPTQWFRIHWIVQFAIAGPVIVVGIILGVGSVSKAKGVHLNDDHKKWGIAIFVLYLVQCGLGAFIHFVKNQDRKRRPPQNFLHAVLGLFVIGLACYQVHSGYYQEWPTTTGRGPLPRAVSILFWTWLVMVMDIAAVLLFPPTMTYITTWVVESAIDVWTLFDIELKGISPVILDGGLGTTLEDLLGLNISNSPLWSSLPVINAAEALVKAHLLFLQAGAKIISTSTYQCSVETIEAAGLPTANAQAIMRESVRLAKVAKLTFLEERKVSDKVYIALSLGPFGATLKPTQEFRGVYPPPFGPRQFNSEGENVNSFGPDKTGEQQAIDALYEFHLKRLSVFASDPETWNAIDFLAFETVPLTREVVAIRKAVTKLYDKIQEDLGQEHLKPWWISCVFPDGNSPEQSRHDGGSNLGIEELLVSAFKDVPDLTSDGRLLTPPGFGINCTSTRYLRTLTREVQLFYRREALSNPWLVIYPNGNEVYDEESHAWSTQSKAEKTWADEVGALAREIREEEQLHGTTVGGIIIGGCCKTGPNDISTLSTILHKNR
;
A
#
# COMPACT_ATOMS: atom_id res chain seq x y z
N MET A 1 -15.64 60.40 44.33
CA MET A 1 -14.27 60.97 44.20
C MET A 1 -13.41 60.36 45.28
N HIS A 2 -12.17 59.93 45.12
CA HIS A 2 -11.39 59.32 44.04
C HIS A 2 -10.21 58.64 44.80
N TYR A 3 -9.80 57.45 44.36
CA TYR A 3 -8.58 56.69 44.75
C TYR A 3 -7.27 57.47 44.43
N PRO A 4 -6.03 56.97 44.65
CA PRO A 4 -5.54 55.64 45.15
C PRO A 4 -4.39 55.76 46.20
N LEU A 5 -3.85 54.75 46.91
CA LEU A 5 -3.43 53.36 46.62
C LEU A 5 -2.32 53.20 45.57
N ALA A 6 -1.14 53.74 45.86
CA ALA A 6 0.13 53.38 45.22
C ALA A 6 1.23 53.49 46.28
N TYR A 7 2.27 52.64 46.22
CA TYR A 7 3.44 52.53 47.13
C TYR A 7 3.54 51.29 48.03
N LEU A 8 3.01 50.14 47.59
CA LEU A 8 3.47 48.84 48.08
C LEU A 8 3.69 47.84 46.93
N PHE A 9 4.40 48.27 45.87
CA PHE A 9 4.66 47.45 44.67
C PHE A 9 5.98 47.82 43.95
N ILE A 10 7.06 48.16 44.67
CA ILE A 10 8.35 48.57 44.03
C ILE A 10 9.58 47.76 44.53
N LEU A 11 9.40 46.63 45.21
CA LEU A 11 10.54 45.79 45.64
C LEU A 11 10.35 44.28 45.36
N LEU A 12 9.68 43.95 44.24
CA LEU A 12 9.56 42.57 43.75
C LEU A 12 9.61 42.45 42.21
N SER A 13 10.28 43.39 41.55
CA SER A 13 10.47 43.40 40.08
C SER A 13 11.94 43.35 39.65
N ALA A 14 12.86 43.00 40.56
CA ALA A 14 14.28 42.84 40.26
C ALA A 14 14.74 41.41 40.56
N LEU A 15 14.19 40.42 39.85
CA LEU A 15 14.75 39.08 39.62
C LEU A 15 13.86 38.28 38.65
N HIS A 16 13.47 38.90 37.53
CA HIS A 16 13.31 38.10 36.31
C HIS A 16 14.68 38.13 35.64
N ALA A 17 15.41 37.02 35.74
CA ALA A 17 16.47 36.75 34.78
C ALA A 17 15.86 36.99 33.39
N ALA A 18 16.48 37.83 32.58
CA ALA A 18 16.07 38.01 31.20
C ALA A 18 16.05 36.62 30.56
N ALA A 19 14.86 36.06 30.36
CA ALA A 19 14.70 34.86 29.56
C ALA A 19 15.18 35.25 28.17
N VAL A 20 16.28 34.64 27.71
CA VAL A 20 16.72 34.80 26.34
C VAL A 20 15.63 34.13 25.50
N ASP A 21 14.83 34.94 24.82
CA ASP A 21 13.82 34.44 23.87
C ASP A 21 14.55 33.72 22.75
N LEU A 22 14.67 32.39 22.86
CA LEU A 22 15.18 31.55 21.79
C LEU A 22 14.15 31.53 20.67
N THR A 23 14.64 31.59 19.43
CA THR A 23 13.80 31.40 18.25
C THR A 23 14.36 30.29 17.39
N GLY A 24 13.51 29.56 16.68
CA GLY A 24 13.96 28.36 15.98
C GLY A 24 12.85 27.54 15.39
N ASP A 25 13.23 26.58 14.56
CA ASP A 25 12.31 25.67 13.91
C ASP A 25 12.89 24.26 13.83
N THR A 26 12.02 23.26 13.73
CA THR A 26 12.41 21.88 13.47
C THR A 26 11.69 21.40 12.22
N GLN A 27 12.45 20.91 11.24
CA GLN A 27 11.92 20.36 10.00
C GLN A 27 12.49 18.98 9.76
N CYS A 28 11.67 18.07 9.25
CA CYS A 28 12.02 16.67 9.09
C CYS A 28 11.97 16.24 7.62
N GLY A 29 13.05 15.58 7.20
CA GLY A 29 13.09 14.75 6.00
C GLY A 29 12.61 13.32 6.30
N SER A 30 12.92 12.39 5.40
CA SER A 30 12.42 11.02 5.53
C SER A 30 13.22 10.18 6.55
N THR A 31 14.53 10.38 6.63
CA THR A 31 15.48 9.67 7.51
C THR A 31 16.07 10.51 8.64
N MET A 32 16.04 11.85 8.52
CA MET A 32 16.60 12.77 9.50
C MET A 32 15.77 14.04 9.69
N CYS A 33 15.93 14.70 10.83
CA CYS A 33 15.41 16.04 11.07
C CYS A 33 16.54 17.04 11.29
N ILE A 34 16.28 18.31 10.96
CA ILE A 34 17.14 19.45 11.25
C ILE A 34 16.37 20.40 12.16
N GLN A 35 16.91 20.65 13.34
CA GLN A 35 16.46 21.70 14.25
C GLN A 35 17.46 22.85 14.20
N GLY A 36 17.00 24.06 13.89
CA GLY A 36 17.78 25.29 13.93
C GLY A 36 17.29 26.18 15.06
N VAL A 37 18.18 26.57 15.97
CA VAL A 37 17.87 27.43 17.13
C VAL A 37 18.82 28.62 17.13
N VAL A 38 18.27 29.83 17.12
CA VAL A 38 18.98 31.09 17.21
C VAL A 38 19.08 31.48 18.67
N ASN A 39 20.32 31.69 19.13
CA ASN A 39 20.63 32.20 20.45
C ASN A 39 21.61 33.38 20.29
N GLY A 40 21.06 34.60 20.20
CA GLY A 40 21.83 35.82 19.99
C GLY A 40 22.67 35.76 18.70
N SER A 41 24.00 35.83 18.83
CA SER A 41 24.94 35.85 17.70
C SER A 41 25.28 34.47 17.13
N SER A 42 24.74 33.38 17.69
CA SER A 42 25.00 32.01 17.23
C SER A 42 23.71 31.27 16.87
N THR A 43 23.74 30.54 15.75
CA THR A 43 22.68 29.62 15.34
C THR A 43 23.18 28.19 15.52
N THR A 44 22.48 27.43 16.35
CA THR A 44 22.73 26.01 16.61
C THR A 44 21.90 25.16 15.66
N TYR A 45 22.52 24.18 15.00
CA TYR A 45 21.85 23.17 14.22
C TYR A 45 22.06 21.78 14.84
N ILE A 46 20.97 21.04 14.97
CA ILE A 46 20.94 19.68 15.50
C ILE A 46 20.34 18.76 14.44
N LEU A 47 21.12 17.76 14.04
CA LEU A 47 20.77 16.76 13.03
C LEU A 47 20.41 15.48 13.76
N PHE A 48 19.14 15.06 13.65
CA PHE A 48 18.62 13.87 14.32
C PHE A 48 18.48 12.73 13.32
N SER A 49 19.07 11.57 13.62
CA SER A 49 18.66 10.33 12.95
C SER A 49 17.28 9.90 13.45
N LEU A 50 16.39 9.54 12.53
CA LEU A 50 15.08 8.98 12.88
C LEU A 50 15.14 7.48 13.22
N GLY A 51 16.31 6.84 13.07
CA GLY A 51 16.52 5.41 13.32
C GLY A 51 15.89 4.50 12.27
N LYS A 52 15.61 5.04 11.07
CA LYS A 52 15.04 4.26 9.94
C LYS A 52 16.10 3.53 9.13
N LEU A 53 17.33 4.06 9.10
CA LEU A 53 18.50 3.48 8.46
C LEU A 53 19.71 3.62 9.41
N ASP A 54 20.69 2.73 9.27
CA ASP A 54 21.95 2.84 10.00
C ASP A 54 22.67 4.13 9.64
N LEU A 55 23.20 4.83 10.64
CA LEU A 55 23.86 6.11 10.42
C LEU A 55 25.33 5.91 10.05
N GLY A 56 25.70 6.36 8.84
CA GLY A 56 27.07 6.61 8.44
C GLY A 56 27.45 8.09 8.64
N TRP A 57 26.76 8.98 7.92
CA TRP A 57 26.99 10.43 7.97
C TRP A 57 25.69 11.22 7.72
N MET A 58 25.60 12.44 8.26
CA MET A 58 24.49 13.37 7.98
C MET A 58 25.04 14.72 7.50
N GLY A 59 24.39 15.31 6.51
CA GLY A 59 24.77 16.58 5.91
C GLY A 59 23.63 17.59 5.88
N MET A 60 24.00 18.86 6.02
CA MET A 60 23.12 20.02 5.87
C MET A 60 23.79 21.06 4.98
N GLY A 61 23.09 21.55 3.95
CA GLY A 61 23.57 22.63 3.09
C GLY A 61 22.68 23.88 3.16
N TYR A 62 23.29 25.06 3.06
CA TYR A 62 22.60 26.34 3.06
C TYR A 62 22.12 26.72 1.66
N GLY A 63 20.97 26.17 1.24
CA GLY A 63 20.42 26.41 -0.10
C GLY A 63 19.29 25.46 -0.48
N ARG A 64 18.97 25.42 -1.78
CA ARG A 64 17.90 24.57 -2.36
C ARG A 64 18.42 23.48 -3.28
N GLN A 65 19.72 23.45 -3.54
CA GLN A 65 20.39 22.54 -4.47
C GLN A 65 21.81 22.29 -3.98
N MET A 66 22.45 21.22 -4.45
CA MET A 66 23.81 20.87 -4.04
C MET A 66 24.87 21.76 -4.70
N SER A 67 24.69 22.08 -5.99
CA SER A 67 25.60 22.94 -6.76
C SER A 67 25.72 24.34 -6.16
N GLY A 68 26.95 24.72 -5.79
CA GLY A 68 27.32 26.04 -5.26
C GLY A 68 26.89 26.29 -3.82
N THR A 69 26.38 25.28 -3.11
CA THR A 69 25.88 25.43 -1.74
C THR A 69 26.93 25.00 -0.72
N PRO A 70 27.32 25.88 0.24
CA PRO A 70 28.11 25.49 1.40
C PRO A 70 27.34 24.51 2.27
N MET A 71 27.99 23.43 2.67
CA MET A 71 27.40 22.36 3.45
C MET A 71 28.30 21.96 4.62
N VAL A 72 27.67 21.50 5.70
CA VAL A 72 28.29 20.95 6.90
C VAL A 72 27.87 19.49 6.99
N ILE A 73 28.85 18.58 7.03
CA ILE A 73 28.67 17.14 7.05
C ILE A 73 29.32 16.59 8.31
N LEU A 74 28.62 15.73 9.04
CA LEU A 74 29.06 15.16 10.30
C LEU A 74 28.97 13.63 10.28
N TRP A 75 29.96 12.96 10.89
CA TRP A 75 29.96 11.50 11.09
C TRP A 75 30.69 11.11 12.36
N ILE A 76 30.41 9.90 12.87
CA ILE A 76 30.94 9.37 14.13
C ILE A 76 32.11 8.45 13.82
N ASN A 77 33.31 8.74 14.30
CA ASN A 77 34.50 7.91 14.08
C ASN A 77 34.48 6.65 14.98
N SER A 78 35.33 5.67 14.66
CA SER A 78 35.46 4.41 15.42
C SER A 78 35.78 4.59 16.91
N GLY A 79 36.41 5.71 17.30
CA GLY A 79 36.67 6.09 18.70
C GLY A 79 35.56 6.89 19.39
N GLY A 80 34.39 7.06 18.75
CA GLY A 80 33.25 7.82 19.29
C GLY A 80 33.35 9.34 19.16
N SER A 81 34.51 9.88 18.74
CA SER A 81 34.65 11.28 18.32
C SER A 81 33.82 11.58 17.07
N VAL A 82 33.39 12.81 16.87
CA VAL A 82 32.64 13.22 15.66
C VAL A 82 33.51 14.14 14.81
N THR A 83 33.54 13.90 13.50
CA THR A 83 34.18 14.82 12.55
C THR A 83 33.15 15.80 12.02
N VAL A 84 33.51 17.09 11.93
CA VAL A 84 32.74 18.14 11.26
C VAL A 84 33.48 18.54 10.00
N SER A 85 32.86 18.37 8.84
CA SER A 85 33.46 18.69 7.54
C SER A 85 32.65 19.76 6.83
N GLN A 86 33.28 20.86 6.47
CA GLN A 86 32.66 21.93 5.68
C GLN A 86 33.06 21.79 4.21
N ARG A 87 32.08 21.63 3.33
CA ARG A 87 32.33 21.33 1.92
C ARG A 87 31.49 22.19 0.98
N THR A 88 31.85 22.20 -0.29
CA THR A 88 31.06 22.73 -1.41
C THR A 88 31.22 21.83 -2.63
N ALA A 89 30.25 21.85 -3.54
CA ALA A 89 30.36 21.16 -4.83
C ALA A 89 29.91 22.08 -5.98
N PRO A 90 30.57 22.05 -7.15
CA PRO A 90 30.13 22.83 -8.31
C PRO A 90 28.90 22.21 -9.01
N ALA A 91 28.57 20.96 -8.72
CA ALA A 91 27.46 20.18 -9.29
C ALA A 91 27.03 19.09 -8.29
N GLU A 92 26.12 18.20 -8.70
CA GLU A 92 25.72 16.99 -7.96
C GLU A 92 26.81 15.90 -8.00
N ILE A 93 28.03 16.26 -7.61
CA ILE A 93 29.21 15.40 -7.52
C ILE A 93 29.75 15.43 -6.09
N MET A 94 30.65 14.50 -5.74
CA MET A 94 31.25 14.46 -4.40
C MET A 94 31.78 15.85 -3.99
N PRO A 95 31.28 16.40 -2.87
CA PRO A 95 31.67 17.73 -2.44
C PRO A 95 33.10 17.71 -1.88
N THR A 96 33.84 18.78 -2.15
CA THR A 96 35.24 18.95 -1.72
C THR A 96 35.33 19.87 -0.51
N LEU A 97 36.34 19.66 0.33
CA LEU A 97 36.60 20.50 1.51
C LEU A 97 36.69 21.98 1.12
N ASP A 98 35.93 22.83 1.82
CA ASP A 98 35.99 24.27 1.67
C ASP A 98 36.95 24.85 2.71
N SER A 99 38.09 25.37 2.25
CA SER A 99 39.11 25.94 3.12
C SER A 99 38.74 27.29 3.73
N ASN A 100 37.68 27.96 3.24
CA ASN A 100 37.24 29.26 3.74
C ASN A 100 35.70 29.39 3.67
N PRO A 101 34.97 28.60 4.48
CA PRO A 101 33.53 28.57 4.41
C PRO A 101 32.94 29.92 4.89
N PRO A 102 31.80 30.37 4.31
CA PRO A 102 31.19 31.65 4.67
C PRO A 102 30.82 31.80 6.16
N ARG A 103 30.61 30.67 6.83
CA ARG A 103 30.34 30.57 8.27
C ARG A 103 31.06 29.35 8.82
N ASN A 104 32.00 29.54 9.73
CA ASN A 104 32.70 28.43 10.37
C ASN A 104 31.76 27.66 11.29
N ALA A 105 31.71 26.34 11.12
CA ALA A 105 30.93 25.43 11.94
C ALA A 105 31.78 24.92 13.11
N THR A 106 31.25 25.08 14.32
CA THR A 106 31.87 24.57 15.55
C THR A 106 31.04 23.42 16.10
N GLN A 107 31.66 22.28 16.37
CA GLN A 107 30.98 21.13 16.97
C GLN A 107 30.43 21.47 18.36
N LEU A 108 29.27 20.90 18.72
CA LEU A 108 28.68 21.02 20.06
C LEU A 108 28.58 19.64 20.74
N PRO A 109 29.59 19.25 21.55
CA PRO A 109 29.61 17.95 22.23
C PRO A 109 28.42 17.73 23.18
N ASP A 110 28.00 18.77 23.91
CA ASP A 110 26.91 18.68 24.90
C ASP A 110 25.55 18.37 24.28
N LEU A 111 25.39 18.66 22.98
CA LEU A 111 24.18 18.38 22.19
C LEU A 111 24.38 17.23 21.21
N THR A 112 25.53 16.56 21.24
CA THR A 112 25.85 15.42 20.38
C THR A 112 25.64 14.13 21.17
N ARG A 113 24.86 13.19 20.64
CA ARG A 113 24.62 11.87 21.22
C ARG A 113 24.99 10.80 20.21
N THR A 114 26.05 10.06 20.49
CA THR A 114 26.58 9.02 19.60
C THR A 114 26.01 7.62 19.89
N SER A 115 25.19 7.47 20.93
CA SER A 115 24.58 6.20 21.33
C SER A 115 23.34 5.81 20.49
N SER A 116 23.29 4.54 20.06
CA SER A 116 22.17 3.88 19.36
C SER A 116 20.90 3.78 20.24
N PRO A 117 19.66 3.90 19.72
CA PRO A 117 19.23 3.69 18.32
C PRO A 117 19.00 4.93 17.44
N LYS A 118 19.10 6.16 17.98
CA LYS A 118 18.87 7.40 17.22
C LYS A 118 19.96 8.44 17.51
N PRO A 119 21.14 8.33 16.87
CA PRO A 119 22.21 9.27 17.10
C PRO A 119 21.83 10.70 16.68
N GLN A 120 22.43 11.67 17.37
CA GLN A 120 22.19 13.10 17.20
C GLN A 120 23.54 13.81 17.07
N LEU A 121 23.71 14.63 16.04
CA LEU A 121 24.95 15.36 15.77
C LEU A 121 24.65 16.87 15.75
N ALA A 122 25.42 17.66 16.49
CA ALA A 122 25.13 19.08 16.66
C ALA A 122 26.36 19.97 16.36
N PHE A 123 26.09 21.13 15.75
CA PHE A 123 27.08 22.17 15.50
C PHE A 123 26.45 23.56 15.58
N SER A 124 27.28 24.59 15.74
CA SER A 124 26.87 26.00 15.69
C SER A 124 27.59 26.75 14.60
N VAL A 125 26.95 27.79 14.05
CA VAL A 125 27.56 28.79 13.17
C VAL A 125 27.20 30.20 13.61
N PRO A 126 27.94 31.24 13.19
CA PRO A 126 27.50 32.62 13.37
C PRO A 126 26.10 32.88 12.77
N THR A 127 25.22 33.54 13.53
CA THR A 127 23.91 33.97 13.05
C THR A 127 24.09 35.00 11.94
N ASN A 128 23.32 34.89 10.87
CA ASN A 128 23.23 35.90 9.81
C ASN A 128 21.83 36.50 9.77
N THR A 129 21.56 37.39 8.80
CA THR A 129 20.26 38.03 8.65
C THR A 129 19.19 37.12 8.03
N ASP A 130 19.52 35.88 7.67
CA ASP A 130 18.57 34.96 7.04
C ASP A 130 17.74 34.25 8.09
N THR A 131 16.49 34.68 8.22
CA THR A 131 15.55 34.18 9.20
C THR A 131 14.60 33.10 8.65
N LYS A 132 14.53 32.93 7.33
CA LYS A 132 13.74 31.88 6.64
C LYS A 132 14.62 31.15 5.64
N GLN A 133 15.24 30.09 6.13
CA GLN A 133 16.33 29.41 5.46
C GLN A 133 15.83 28.19 4.68
N SER A 134 16.08 28.19 3.38
CA SER A 134 16.04 26.95 2.61
C SER A 134 17.30 26.16 2.88
N VAL A 135 17.14 24.91 3.27
CA VAL A 135 18.28 24.03 3.59
C VAL A 135 18.12 22.72 2.85
N ILE A 136 19.22 22.18 2.34
CA ILE A 136 19.25 20.81 1.82
C ILE A 136 19.74 19.87 2.92
N TYR A 137 19.26 18.64 2.91
CA TYR A 137 19.76 17.59 3.80
C TYR A 137 20.19 16.37 2.99
N ALA A 138 21.12 15.59 3.56
CA ALA A 138 21.57 14.33 3.01
C ALA A 138 21.93 13.35 4.14
N PHE A 139 21.61 12.07 3.96
CA PHE A 139 21.84 10.99 4.92
C PHE A 139 22.56 9.83 4.24
N GLY A 140 23.75 9.47 4.73
CA GLY A 140 24.52 8.32 4.26
C GLY A 140 24.54 7.20 5.30
N THR A 141 24.47 5.96 4.84
CA THR A 141 24.45 4.77 5.70
C THR A 141 25.83 4.17 5.98
N THR A 142 26.82 4.54 5.18
CA THR A 142 28.19 4.07 5.33
C THR A 142 29.06 5.17 5.89
N ASN A 143 29.76 4.87 6.98
CA ASN A 143 30.69 5.78 7.62
C ASN A 143 31.93 5.98 6.72
N PRO A 144 32.48 7.21 6.60
CA PRO A 144 33.72 7.42 5.87
C PRO A 144 34.89 6.61 6.44
N ASP A 145 35.84 6.24 5.59
CA ASP A 145 36.95 5.33 5.94
C ASP A 145 37.96 5.93 6.95
N SER A 146 37.84 7.23 7.28
CA SER A 146 38.72 7.89 8.25
C SER A 146 38.05 9.08 8.93
N SER A 147 38.71 9.58 9.98
CA SER A 147 38.30 10.80 10.69
C SER A 147 38.70 12.10 10.00
N ALA A 148 39.36 12.05 8.83
CA ALA A 148 39.83 13.24 8.12
C ALA A 148 38.67 14.04 7.53
N GLU A 149 38.67 15.37 7.68
CA GLU A 149 37.58 16.23 7.20
C GLU A 149 37.35 16.12 5.68
N ASN A 150 38.36 15.72 4.91
CA ASN A 150 38.28 15.53 3.46
C ASN A 150 38.06 14.06 3.04
N ALA A 151 37.73 13.14 3.96
CA ALA A 151 37.48 11.74 3.62
C ALA A 151 36.39 11.57 2.55
N ASP A 152 36.54 10.57 1.69
CA ASP A 152 35.55 10.31 0.65
C ASP A 152 34.22 9.86 1.26
N LEU A 153 33.12 10.35 0.67
CA LEU A 153 31.77 10.01 1.11
C LEU A 153 31.15 9.12 0.05
N LEU A 154 30.61 7.97 0.47
CA LEU A 154 29.67 7.25 -0.39
C LEU A 154 28.41 8.08 -0.57
N GLN A 155 27.76 7.92 -1.73
CA GLN A 155 26.54 8.64 -2.07
C GLN A 155 25.47 8.43 -0.99
N HIS A 156 24.82 9.52 -0.59
CA HIS A 156 23.73 9.49 0.39
C HIS A 156 22.59 8.57 -0.07
N SER A 157 21.94 7.89 0.87
CA SER A 157 20.77 7.03 0.63
C SER A 157 19.45 7.81 0.73
N ASP A 158 19.44 8.97 1.39
CA ASP A 158 18.28 9.87 1.45
C ASP A 158 18.74 11.33 1.38
N TYR A 159 17.92 12.20 0.78
CA TYR A 159 18.22 13.62 0.61
C TYR A 159 16.96 14.43 0.28
N GLY A 160 17.03 15.75 0.45
CA GLY A 160 15.93 16.64 0.06
C GLY A 160 16.12 18.09 0.49
N VAL A 161 15.04 18.86 0.44
CA VAL A 161 15.01 20.29 0.77
C VAL A 161 14.00 20.55 1.88
N LEU A 162 14.40 21.30 2.90
CA LEU A 162 13.58 21.75 4.03
C LEU A 162 13.55 23.29 4.10
N GLN A 163 12.57 23.85 4.81
CA GLN A 163 12.44 25.30 5.04
C GLN A 163 12.36 25.59 6.53
N LEU A 164 13.43 26.14 7.11
CA LEU A 164 13.47 26.53 8.53
C LEU A 164 12.98 27.97 8.69
N ASP A 165 12.02 28.21 9.58
CA ASP A 165 11.61 29.56 10.00
C ASP A 165 12.18 29.88 11.39
N LEU A 166 13.38 30.45 11.41
CA LEU A 166 14.12 30.74 12.63
C LEU A 166 13.55 31.93 13.43
N THR A 167 12.41 32.48 13.02
CA THR A 167 11.71 33.55 13.76
C THR A 167 10.70 33.04 14.78
N LYS A 168 10.33 31.76 14.69
CA LYS A 168 9.32 31.16 15.57
C LYS A 168 9.83 31.12 17.02
N PRO A 169 9.00 31.47 18.03
CA PRO A 169 9.36 31.29 19.43
C PRO A 169 9.71 29.82 19.71
N PHE A 170 10.81 29.58 20.41
CA PHE A 170 11.32 28.24 20.66
C PHE A 170 11.61 28.03 22.14
N ASP A 171 11.05 26.99 22.75
CA ASP A 171 11.29 26.71 24.17
C ASP A 171 12.70 26.13 24.35
N SER A 172 13.46 26.71 25.28
CA SER A 172 14.75 26.18 25.72
C SER A 172 14.71 24.71 26.15
N ASN A 173 13.56 24.23 26.66
CA ASN A 173 13.36 22.83 27.04
C ASN A 173 13.21 21.87 25.85
N ASP A 174 12.96 22.40 24.65
CA ASP A 174 12.78 21.63 23.41
C ASP A 174 14.06 21.51 22.58
N VAL A 175 15.14 22.18 22.99
CA VAL A 175 16.46 22.03 22.35
C VAL A 175 16.93 20.58 22.50
N GLY A 176 17.24 19.93 21.38
CA GLY A 176 17.63 18.52 21.36
C GLY A 176 16.46 17.54 21.52
N LYS A 177 15.21 18.00 21.36
CA LYS A 177 14.01 17.16 21.28
C LYS A 177 13.31 17.39 19.94
N VAL A 178 12.77 16.30 19.36
CA VAL A 178 11.93 16.37 18.16
C VAL A 178 10.47 16.32 18.60
N SER A 179 9.82 17.48 18.68
CA SER A 179 8.35 17.57 18.88
C SER A 179 7.64 17.36 17.54
N SER A 180 6.67 16.45 17.50
CA SER A 180 5.97 15.96 16.30
C SER A 180 4.98 16.96 15.67
N THR A 181 5.03 18.23 16.02
CA THR A 181 3.95 19.21 15.78
C THR A 181 4.10 20.09 14.54
N GLY A 182 4.92 19.72 13.56
CA GLY A 182 5.29 20.63 12.45
C GLY A 182 5.36 20.05 11.04
N LEU A 183 4.51 19.11 10.63
CA LEU A 183 4.40 18.74 9.21
C LEU A 183 3.63 19.82 8.43
N SER A 184 4.32 20.87 7.96
CA SER A 184 3.77 21.75 6.92
C SER A 184 4.67 21.71 5.67
N SER A 185 4.26 20.95 4.66
CA SER A 185 4.88 20.95 3.34
C SER A 185 4.48 22.20 2.55
N ASN A 186 5.11 23.35 2.83
CA ASN A 186 4.94 24.53 1.96
C ASN A 186 5.71 24.32 0.65
N ILE A 187 4.98 24.10 -0.45
CA ILE A 187 5.53 23.85 -1.79
C ILE A 187 6.27 25.10 -2.27
N ALA A 188 7.59 25.01 -2.38
CA ALA A 188 8.43 26.11 -2.88
C ALA A 188 8.08 26.47 -4.35
N PRO A 189 8.08 27.76 -4.72
CA PRO A 189 7.75 28.22 -6.08
C PRO A 189 8.71 27.66 -7.13
N LEU A 190 8.23 27.52 -8.38
CA LEU A 190 8.99 26.95 -9.50
C LEU A 190 10.14 27.86 -9.95
N LEU A 191 11.32 27.28 -10.11
CA LEU A 191 12.51 27.95 -10.66
C LEU A 191 12.35 28.23 -12.16
N PRO A 192 13.06 29.22 -12.74
CA PRO A 192 12.92 29.57 -14.16
C PRO A 192 13.16 28.39 -15.13
N PHE A 193 14.13 27.52 -14.86
CA PHE A 193 14.36 26.33 -15.70
C PHE A 193 13.28 25.26 -15.51
N GLN A 194 12.73 25.10 -14.29
CA GLN A 194 11.61 24.18 -14.01
C GLN A 194 10.35 24.60 -14.80
N LYS A 195 10.10 25.91 -14.95
CA LYS A 195 9.01 26.41 -15.81
C LYS A 195 9.21 26.03 -17.28
N LEU A 196 10.46 26.04 -17.77
CA LEU A 196 10.79 25.59 -19.13
C LEU A 196 10.60 24.08 -19.28
N ILE A 197 10.94 23.26 -18.27
CA ILE A 197 10.69 21.81 -18.26
C ILE A 197 9.18 21.52 -18.36
N ILE A 198 8.35 22.22 -17.59
CA ILE A 198 6.88 22.05 -17.66
C ILE A 198 6.37 22.43 -19.05
N ALA A 199 6.84 23.56 -19.60
CA ALA A 199 6.45 23.98 -20.94
C ALA A 199 6.89 22.95 -22.01
N HIS A 200 8.12 22.45 -21.94
CA HIS A 200 8.61 21.35 -22.78
C HIS A 200 7.68 20.14 -22.70
N ALA A 201 7.35 19.68 -21.48
CA ALA A 201 6.49 18.52 -21.27
C ALA A 201 5.10 18.71 -21.90
N ILE A 202 4.49 19.88 -21.78
CA ILE A 202 3.18 20.20 -22.39
C ILE A 202 3.27 20.14 -23.92
N PHE A 203 4.22 20.87 -24.52
CA PHE A 203 4.37 20.93 -25.97
C PHE A 203 4.70 19.56 -26.56
N CYS A 204 5.61 18.79 -25.95
CA CYS A 204 5.96 17.46 -26.42
C CYS A 204 4.81 16.47 -26.24
N THR A 205 4.04 16.53 -25.16
CA THR A 205 2.85 15.68 -24.96
C THR A 205 1.78 15.98 -26.02
N VAL A 206 1.46 17.25 -26.24
CA VAL A 206 0.46 17.65 -27.25
C VAL A 206 0.95 17.30 -28.67
N GLY A 207 2.22 17.56 -28.98
CA GLY A 207 2.79 17.24 -30.28
C GLY A 207 2.79 15.74 -30.57
N PHE A 208 3.46 14.97 -29.70
CA PHE A 208 3.71 13.56 -29.93
C PHE A 208 2.57 12.63 -29.54
N LEU A 209 1.84 12.92 -28.47
CA LEU A 209 0.75 12.05 -28.01
C LEU A 209 -0.60 12.52 -28.57
N LEU A 210 -0.89 13.80 -28.69
CA LEU A 210 -2.19 14.20 -29.26
C LEU A 210 -2.17 14.19 -30.79
N PHE A 211 -1.31 14.99 -31.43
CA PHE A 211 -1.43 15.23 -32.87
C PHE A 211 -0.92 14.09 -33.75
N LEU A 212 0.20 13.44 -33.43
CA LEU A 212 0.73 12.35 -34.28
C LEU A 212 -0.21 11.15 -34.36
N PRO A 213 -0.75 10.60 -33.26
CA PRO A 213 -1.70 9.48 -33.31
C PRO A 213 -3.00 9.88 -33.97
N SER A 214 -3.51 11.08 -33.69
CA SER A 214 -4.73 11.61 -34.33
C SER A 214 -4.57 11.69 -35.86
N GLY A 215 -3.45 12.22 -36.36
CA GLY A 215 -3.18 12.30 -37.79
C GLY A 215 -3.05 10.92 -38.44
N ALA A 216 -2.53 9.92 -37.72
CA ALA A 216 -2.42 8.54 -38.21
C ALA A 216 -3.79 7.84 -38.30
N LEU A 217 -4.62 7.99 -37.27
CA LEU A 217 -5.98 7.44 -37.21
C LEU A 217 -6.92 8.12 -38.21
N LEU A 218 -6.87 9.45 -38.32
CA LEU A 218 -7.64 10.21 -39.31
C LEU A 218 -7.31 9.79 -40.74
N ALA A 219 -6.04 9.55 -41.07
CA ALA A 219 -5.67 9.09 -42.41
C ALA A 219 -6.26 7.73 -42.76
N ARG A 220 -6.46 6.85 -41.75
CA ARG A 220 -7.09 5.55 -41.96
C ARG A 220 -8.59 5.71 -42.26
N TYR A 221 -9.29 6.51 -41.46
CA TYR A 221 -10.73 6.72 -41.58
C TYR A 221 -11.11 7.52 -42.84
N LEU A 222 -10.40 8.63 -43.08
CA LEU A 222 -10.72 9.55 -44.18
C LEU A 222 -10.40 8.96 -45.57
N ARG A 223 -9.52 7.96 -45.68
CA ARG A 223 -9.32 7.25 -46.96
C ARG A 223 -10.59 6.58 -47.48
N THR A 224 -11.49 6.19 -46.59
CA THR A 224 -12.75 5.53 -46.93
C THR A 224 -13.82 6.54 -47.36
N PHE A 225 -13.98 7.63 -46.61
CA PHE A 225 -15.09 8.57 -46.81
C PHE A 225 -14.72 9.81 -47.67
N PHE A 226 -13.45 10.20 -47.68
CA PHE A 226 -12.94 11.41 -48.34
C PHE A 226 -11.66 11.10 -49.15
N PRO A 227 -11.75 10.26 -50.19
CA PRO A 227 -10.60 9.67 -50.89
C PRO A 227 -9.71 10.70 -51.61
N THR A 228 -10.21 11.92 -51.87
CA THR A 228 -9.45 13.00 -52.52
C THR A 228 -8.87 14.00 -51.52
N GLN A 229 -9.41 14.11 -50.30
CA GLN A 229 -8.97 15.07 -49.28
C GLN A 229 -8.13 14.47 -48.14
N TRP A 230 -8.20 13.15 -47.90
CA TRP A 230 -7.56 12.52 -46.74
C TRP A 230 -6.06 12.84 -46.60
N PHE A 231 -5.33 12.90 -47.72
CA PHE A 231 -3.89 13.16 -47.70
C PHE A 231 -3.60 14.58 -47.25
N ARG A 232 -4.37 15.57 -47.75
CA ARG A 232 -4.21 16.98 -47.36
C ARG A 232 -4.46 17.14 -45.86
N ILE A 233 -5.51 16.50 -45.33
CA ILE A 233 -5.84 16.55 -43.90
C ILE A 233 -4.74 15.88 -43.06
N HIS A 234 -4.30 14.68 -43.44
CA HIS A 234 -3.20 13.98 -42.78
C HIS A 234 -1.91 14.83 -42.77
N TRP A 235 -1.54 15.41 -43.91
CA TRP A 235 -0.37 16.26 -44.05
C TRP A 235 -0.46 17.51 -43.17
N ILE A 236 -1.60 18.19 -43.13
CA ILE A 236 -1.82 19.38 -42.29
C ILE A 236 -1.64 19.02 -40.81
N VAL A 237 -2.29 17.95 -40.34
CA VAL A 237 -2.19 17.54 -38.93
C VAL A 237 -0.76 17.12 -38.57
N GLN A 238 -0.14 16.27 -39.39
CA GLN A 238 1.17 15.68 -39.08
C GLN A 238 2.34 16.64 -39.22
N PHE A 239 2.29 17.55 -40.19
CA PHE A 239 3.42 18.45 -40.49
C PHE A 239 3.13 19.89 -40.10
N ALA A 240 2.02 20.46 -40.60
CA ALA A 240 1.75 21.89 -40.41
C ALA A 240 1.33 22.24 -38.98
N ILE A 241 0.72 21.30 -38.25
CA ILE A 241 0.30 21.50 -36.84
C ILE A 241 1.28 20.83 -35.88
N ALA A 242 1.49 19.52 -35.97
CA ALA A 242 2.35 18.81 -35.02
C ALA A 242 3.82 19.26 -35.10
N GLY A 243 4.33 19.56 -36.30
CA GLY A 243 5.73 19.94 -36.51
C GLY A 243 6.15 21.17 -35.70
N PRO A 244 5.49 22.33 -35.85
CA PRO A 244 5.80 23.52 -35.05
C PRO A 244 5.70 23.29 -33.55
N VAL A 245 4.69 22.56 -33.08
CA VAL A 245 4.48 22.24 -31.66
C VAL A 245 5.64 21.41 -31.11
N ILE A 246 6.05 20.37 -31.84
CA ILE A 246 7.19 19.50 -31.48
C ILE A 246 8.49 20.31 -31.48
N VAL A 247 8.73 21.14 -32.49
CA VAL A 247 9.94 21.99 -32.58
C VAL A 247 10.05 22.91 -31.36
N VAL A 248 8.95 23.58 -31.00
CA VAL A 248 8.91 24.42 -29.79
C VAL A 248 9.22 23.59 -28.53
N GLY A 249 8.61 22.40 -28.41
CA GLY A 249 8.90 21.47 -27.33
C GLY A 249 10.39 21.15 -27.21
N ILE A 250 11.04 20.74 -28.31
CA ILE A 250 12.47 20.41 -28.30
C ILE A 250 13.35 21.63 -27.95
N ILE A 251 13.04 22.81 -28.49
CA ILE A 251 13.77 24.05 -28.17
C ILE A 251 13.67 24.36 -26.67
N LEU A 252 12.48 24.21 -26.06
CA LEU A 252 12.29 24.41 -24.63
C LEU A 252 13.07 23.39 -23.79
N GLY A 253 13.14 22.13 -24.24
CA GLY A 253 13.91 21.08 -23.57
C GLY A 253 15.41 21.42 -23.55
N VAL A 254 15.99 21.76 -24.72
CA VAL A 254 17.40 22.20 -24.82
C VAL A 254 17.63 23.47 -23.99
N GLY A 255 16.73 24.45 -24.08
CA GLY A 255 16.81 25.69 -23.31
C GLY A 255 16.76 25.46 -21.80
N SER A 256 16.00 24.47 -21.33
CA SER A 256 15.94 24.14 -19.89
C SER A 256 17.28 23.64 -19.36
N VAL A 257 17.98 22.79 -20.13
CA VAL A 257 19.30 22.26 -19.77
C VAL A 257 20.34 23.39 -19.73
N SER A 258 20.37 24.25 -20.75
CA SER A 258 21.28 25.39 -20.78
C SER A 258 20.98 26.38 -19.64
N LYS A 259 19.71 26.60 -19.30
CA LYS A 259 19.31 27.48 -18.19
C LYS A 259 19.65 26.89 -16.82
N ALA A 260 19.61 25.57 -16.68
CA ALA A 260 20.05 24.83 -15.50
C ALA A 260 21.59 24.69 -15.42
N LYS A 261 22.34 25.14 -16.43
CA LYS A 261 23.78 24.88 -16.61
C LYS A 261 24.12 23.37 -16.59
N GLY A 262 23.17 22.53 -16.98
CA GLY A 262 23.33 21.09 -17.05
C GLY A 262 24.10 20.63 -18.29
N VAL A 263 24.54 19.38 -18.28
CA VAL A 263 25.22 18.75 -19.43
C VAL A 263 24.18 18.29 -20.45
N HIS A 264 24.40 18.59 -21.73
CA HIS A 264 23.55 18.12 -22.81
C HIS A 264 23.83 16.64 -23.13
N LEU A 265 22.78 15.87 -23.45
CA LEU A 265 22.87 14.48 -23.93
C LEU A 265 23.59 13.49 -22.97
N ASN A 266 23.54 13.75 -21.66
CA ASN A 266 24.19 12.89 -20.66
C ASN A 266 23.29 11.75 -20.14
N ASP A 267 21.99 11.76 -20.41
CA ASP A 267 21.05 10.70 -20.06
C ASP A 267 20.27 10.19 -21.30
N ASP A 268 19.49 9.14 -21.08
CA ASP A 268 18.74 8.47 -22.13
C ASP A 268 17.57 9.31 -22.63
N HIS A 269 16.89 10.08 -21.78
CA HIS A 269 15.78 10.94 -22.20
C HIS A 269 16.24 12.02 -23.18
N LYS A 270 17.38 12.67 -22.90
CA LYS A 270 17.98 13.69 -23.77
C LYS A 270 18.45 13.09 -25.09
N LYS A 271 19.11 11.93 -25.07
CA LYS A 271 19.63 11.25 -26.28
C LYS A 271 18.48 10.79 -27.18
N TRP A 272 17.54 10.04 -26.62
CA TRP A 272 16.40 9.52 -27.36
C TRP A 272 15.39 10.61 -27.75
N GLY A 273 15.25 11.67 -26.97
CA GLY A 273 14.44 12.83 -27.32
C GLY A 273 14.91 13.53 -28.61
N ILE A 274 16.22 13.65 -28.84
CA ILE A 274 16.75 14.15 -30.12
C ILE A 274 16.60 13.10 -31.23
N ALA A 275 16.90 11.83 -30.93
CA ALA A 275 16.78 10.75 -31.91
C ALA A 275 15.36 10.63 -32.46
N ILE A 276 14.34 10.71 -31.61
CA ILE A 276 12.93 10.62 -32.03
C ILE A 276 12.51 11.81 -32.90
N PHE A 277 13.03 13.00 -32.63
CA PHE A 277 12.77 14.18 -33.43
C PHE A 277 13.34 14.03 -34.85
N VAL A 278 14.56 13.49 -34.98
CA VAL A 278 15.15 13.17 -36.28
C VAL A 278 14.32 12.10 -37.00
N LEU A 279 13.92 11.03 -36.31
CA LEU A 279 13.06 9.98 -36.89
C LEU A 279 11.71 10.54 -37.36
N TYR A 280 11.11 11.49 -36.63
CA TYR A 280 9.90 12.19 -37.05
C TYR A 280 10.10 12.98 -38.36
N LEU A 281 11.21 13.71 -38.50
CA LEU A 281 11.53 14.42 -39.75
C LEU A 281 11.73 13.47 -40.93
N VAL A 282 12.43 12.34 -40.70
CA VAL A 282 12.60 11.28 -41.70
C VAL A 282 11.24 10.70 -42.10
N GLN A 283 10.36 10.45 -41.14
CA GLN A 283 9.01 9.94 -41.37
C GLN A 283 8.16 10.89 -42.23
N CYS A 284 8.22 12.20 -41.96
CA CYS A 284 7.57 13.23 -42.77
C CYS A 284 8.15 13.30 -44.19
N GLY A 285 9.48 13.26 -44.33
CA GLY A 285 10.17 13.24 -45.62
C GLY A 285 9.81 12.00 -46.46
N LEU A 286 9.76 10.83 -45.83
CA LEU A 286 9.34 9.59 -46.46
C LEU A 286 7.89 9.67 -46.94
N GLY A 287 6.98 10.26 -46.13
CA GLY A 287 5.59 10.49 -46.52
C GLY A 287 5.46 11.39 -47.76
N ALA A 288 6.23 12.49 -47.81
CA ALA A 288 6.28 13.39 -48.96
C ALA A 288 6.83 12.68 -50.20
N PHE A 289 7.94 11.95 -50.07
CA PHE A 289 8.55 11.19 -51.15
C PHE A 289 7.57 10.19 -51.76
N ILE A 290 6.86 9.41 -50.94
CA ILE A 290 5.85 8.45 -51.40
C ILE A 290 4.75 9.14 -52.20
N HIS A 291 4.33 10.33 -51.79
CA HIS A 291 3.26 11.07 -52.47
C HIS A 291 3.70 11.63 -53.83
N PHE A 292 4.85 12.32 -53.87
CA PHE A 292 5.31 13.04 -55.06
C PHE A 292 6.02 12.17 -56.10
N VAL A 293 6.59 11.03 -55.69
CA VAL A 293 7.37 10.14 -56.59
C VAL A 293 6.56 8.90 -56.99
N LYS A 294 5.21 8.96 -56.93
CA LYS A 294 4.37 7.80 -57.23
C LYS A 294 4.21 7.57 -58.75
N ASN A 295 4.58 6.39 -59.25
CA ASN A 295 4.09 5.85 -60.53
C ASN A 295 2.59 5.50 -60.38
N GLN A 296 1.75 5.97 -61.31
CA GLN A 296 0.29 5.91 -61.25
C GLN A 296 -0.29 4.56 -61.73
N ASP A 297 0.45 3.76 -62.50
CA ASP A 297 -0.06 2.53 -63.15
C ASP A 297 0.22 1.22 -62.37
N ARG A 298 0.20 1.25 -61.04
CA ARG A 298 0.65 0.12 -60.21
C ARG A 298 -0.48 -0.80 -59.74
N LYS A 299 -0.32 -2.11 -60.00
CA LYS A 299 -1.23 -3.18 -59.51
C LYS A 299 -0.98 -3.61 -58.06
N ARG A 300 0.15 -3.23 -57.42
CA ARG A 300 0.53 -3.63 -56.04
C ARG A 300 1.01 -2.44 -55.21
N ARG A 301 0.86 -2.53 -53.88
CA ARG A 301 1.32 -1.51 -52.93
C ARG A 301 2.86 -1.52 -52.84
N PRO A 302 3.54 -0.37 -53.05
CA PRO A 302 5.00 -0.32 -52.98
C PRO A 302 5.57 -0.57 -51.58
N PRO A 303 6.77 -1.18 -51.44
CA PRO A 303 7.40 -1.45 -50.14
C PRO A 303 7.59 -0.22 -49.24
N GLN A 304 7.87 0.94 -49.83
CA GLN A 304 8.04 2.21 -49.10
C GLN A 304 6.79 2.62 -48.30
N ASN A 305 5.58 2.20 -48.72
CA ASN A 305 4.36 2.47 -47.98
C ASN A 305 4.28 1.66 -46.67
N PHE A 306 4.80 0.44 -46.68
CA PHE A 306 4.90 -0.38 -45.47
C PHE A 306 5.97 0.17 -44.53
N LEU A 307 7.12 0.58 -45.08
CA LEU A 307 8.17 1.23 -44.32
C LEU A 307 7.67 2.49 -43.60
N HIS A 308 6.91 3.35 -44.30
CA HIS A 308 6.30 4.54 -43.70
C HIS A 308 5.30 4.19 -42.60
N ALA A 309 4.51 3.13 -42.75
CA ALA A 309 3.57 2.72 -41.72
C ALA A 309 4.30 2.19 -40.46
N VAL A 310 5.28 1.30 -40.64
CA VAL A 310 6.03 0.70 -39.53
C VAL A 310 6.87 1.74 -38.80
N LEU A 311 7.59 2.61 -39.53
CA LEU A 311 8.38 3.69 -38.95
C LEU A 311 7.48 4.67 -38.18
N GLY A 312 6.30 4.99 -38.71
CA GLY A 312 5.34 5.86 -38.02
C GLY A 312 4.85 5.28 -36.69
N LEU A 313 4.51 3.99 -36.65
CA LEU A 313 4.11 3.32 -35.42
C LEU A 313 5.27 3.24 -34.41
N PHE A 314 6.49 2.98 -34.90
CA PHE A 314 7.69 2.96 -34.07
C PHE A 314 7.97 4.32 -33.42
N VAL A 315 7.84 5.41 -34.18
CA VAL A 315 7.97 6.79 -33.66
C VAL A 315 6.90 7.09 -32.60
N ILE A 316 5.65 6.68 -32.80
CA ILE A 316 4.59 6.85 -31.80
C ILE A 316 4.90 6.05 -30.52
N GLY A 317 5.30 4.78 -30.64
CA GLY A 317 5.64 3.94 -29.50
C GLY A 317 6.82 4.47 -28.68
N LEU A 318 7.89 4.91 -29.35
CA LEU A 318 9.01 5.57 -28.69
C LEU A 318 8.57 6.87 -28.00
N ALA A 319 7.60 7.60 -28.55
CA ALA A 319 7.15 8.84 -27.97
C ALA A 319 6.35 8.61 -26.68
N CYS A 320 5.54 7.55 -26.63
CA CYS A 320 4.88 7.12 -25.39
C CYS A 320 5.92 6.81 -24.30
N TYR A 321 6.98 6.07 -24.64
CA TYR A 321 8.08 5.78 -23.70
C TYR A 321 8.79 7.05 -23.23
N GLN A 322 9.08 7.99 -24.13
CA GLN A 322 9.76 9.24 -23.80
C GLN A 322 8.92 10.17 -22.92
N VAL A 323 7.62 10.31 -23.19
CA VAL A 323 6.74 11.09 -22.32
C VAL A 323 6.60 10.44 -20.94
N HIS A 324 6.48 9.10 -20.88
CA HIS A 324 6.40 8.36 -19.62
C HIS A 324 7.67 8.52 -18.77
N SER A 325 8.84 8.22 -19.33
CA SER A 325 10.13 8.41 -18.65
C SER A 325 10.36 9.88 -18.25
N GLY A 326 9.92 10.82 -19.07
CA GLY A 326 10.01 12.26 -18.80
C GLY A 326 9.30 12.69 -17.51
N TYR A 327 8.05 12.28 -17.30
CA TYR A 327 7.31 12.68 -16.10
C TYR A 327 7.63 11.77 -14.88
N TYR A 328 7.97 10.51 -15.12
CA TYR A 328 8.17 9.52 -14.04
C TYR A 328 9.59 9.54 -13.46
N GLN A 329 10.62 9.62 -14.33
CA GLN A 329 12.03 9.53 -13.92
C GLN A 329 12.74 10.88 -14.02
N GLU A 330 12.59 11.59 -15.15
CA GLU A 330 13.34 12.83 -15.39
C GLU A 330 12.84 13.98 -14.52
N TRP A 331 11.53 14.09 -14.31
CA TRP A 331 10.96 15.12 -13.45
C TRP A 331 11.54 15.10 -12.03
N PRO A 332 11.46 14.00 -11.25
CA PRO A 332 12.00 14.01 -9.90
C PRO A 332 13.52 14.18 -9.90
N THR A 333 14.22 13.52 -10.82
CA THR A 333 15.69 13.55 -10.91
C THR A 333 16.22 14.94 -11.26
N THR A 334 15.64 15.61 -12.26
CA THR A 334 16.13 16.92 -12.75
C THR A 334 15.65 18.08 -11.89
N THR A 335 14.47 17.97 -11.26
CA THR A 335 13.91 19.09 -10.49
C THR A 335 14.18 19.01 -8.99
N GLY A 336 14.60 17.84 -8.48
CA GLY A 336 14.73 17.56 -7.06
C GLY A 336 13.39 17.60 -6.31
N ARG A 337 12.26 17.60 -7.04
CA ARG A 337 10.91 17.58 -6.47
C ARG A 337 10.45 16.13 -6.35
N GLY A 338 9.55 15.87 -5.41
CA GLY A 338 8.90 14.57 -5.32
C GLY A 338 8.16 14.18 -6.61
N PRO A 339 7.76 12.91 -6.72
CA PRO A 339 7.03 12.42 -7.89
C PRO A 339 5.77 13.24 -8.13
N LEU A 340 5.37 13.37 -9.41
CA LEU A 340 4.10 14.02 -9.75
C LEU A 340 2.92 13.25 -9.15
N PRO A 341 1.78 13.91 -8.90
CA PRO A 341 0.58 13.25 -8.42
C PRO A 341 0.20 12.05 -9.30
N ARG A 342 -0.26 10.96 -8.69
CA ARG A 342 -0.73 9.74 -9.41
C ARG A 342 -1.74 10.05 -10.51
N ALA A 343 -2.49 11.15 -10.41
CA ALA A 343 -3.38 11.64 -11.46
C ALA A 343 -2.70 11.80 -12.83
N VAL A 344 -1.42 12.22 -12.88
CA VAL A 344 -0.68 12.35 -14.14
C VAL A 344 -0.44 10.99 -14.79
N SER A 345 -0.05 9.98 -13.99
CA SER A 345 0.10 8.61 -14.48
C SER A 345 -1.23 8.02 -14.94
N ILE A 346 -2.30 8.22 -14.17
CA ILE A 346 -3.66 7.78 -14.54
C ILE A 346 -4.08 8.39 -15.87
N LEU A 347 -3.92 9.71 -16.04
CA LEU A 347 -4.25 10.39 -17.29
C LEU A 347 -3.46 9.85 -18.48
N PHE A 348 -2.16 9.57 -18.31
CA PHE A 348 -1.32 8.98 -19.35
C PHE A 348 -1.81 7.59 -19.79
N TRP A 349 -2.05 6.70 -18.83
CA TRP A 349 -2.48 5.33 -19.13
C TRP A 349 -3.91 5.29 -19.70
N THR A 350 -4.83 6.09 -19.16
CA THR A 350 -6.19 6.25 -19.71
C THR A 350 -6.15 6.74 -21.16
N TRP A 351 -5.30 7.73 -21.45
CA TRP A 351 -5.11 8.23 -22.81
C TRP A 351 -4.53 7.15 -23.74
N LEU A 352 -3.53 6.39 -23.29
CA LEU A 352 -2.90 5.35 -24.10
C LEU A 352 -3.92 4.25 -24.47
N VAL A 353 -4.70 3.79 -23.49
CA VAL A 353 -5.77 2.79 -23.70
C VAL A 353 -6.80 3.31 -24.68
N MET A 354 -7.31 4.54 -24.48
CA MET A 354 -8.28 5.16 -25.37
C MET A 354 -7.79 5.19 -26.83
N VAL A 355 -6.52 5.54 -27.05
CA VAL A 355 -5.95 5.57 -28.40
C VAL A 355 -5.80 4.17 -28.99
N MET A 356 -5.42 3.17 -28.19
CA MET A 356 -5.37 1.76 -28.64
C MET A 356 -6.75 1.21 -28.96
N ASP A 357 -7.78 1.55 -28.18
CA ASP A 357 -9.17 1.16 -28.45
C ASP A 357 -9.70 1.78 -29.74
N ILE A 358 -9.49 3.09 -29.91
CA ILE A 358 -9.85 3.77 -31.16
C ILE A 358 -9.10 3.14 -32.34
N ALA A 359 -7.81 2.83 -32.18
CA ALA A 359 -7.04 2.14 -33.22
C ALA A 359 -7.61 0.75 -33.52
N ALA A 360 -7.95 -0.05 -32.51
CA ALA A 360 -8.47 -1.40 -32.64
C ALA A 360 -9.84 -1.40 -33.36
N VAL A 361 -10.77 -0.53 -32.94
CA VAL A 361 -12.07 -0.33 -33.59
C VAL A 361 -11.90 0.07 -35.06
N LEU A 362 -10.88 0.86 -35.39
CA LEU A 362 -10.60 1.29 -36.76
C LEU A 362 -9.83 0.26 -37.60
N LEU A 363 -9.23 -0.76 -36.98
CA LEU A 363 -8.40 -1.78 -37.63
C LEU A 363 -9.12 -3.13 -37.80
N PHE A 364 -10.09 -3.46 -36.93
CA PHE A 364 -10.80 -4.74 -36.92
C PHE A 364 -12.33 -4.56 -37.00
N PRO A 365 -13.07 -5.48 -37.64
CA PRO A 365 -14.53 -5.45 -37.66
C PRO A 365 -15.12 -5.58 -36.24
N PRO A 366 -16.33 -5.04 -35.98
CA PRO A 366 -16.94 -4.91 -34.65
C PRO A 366 -17.25 -6.23 -33.92
N THR A 367 -16.93 -7.38 -34.51
CA THR A 367 -17.04 -8.70 -33.87
C THR A 367 -15.82 -9.09 -33.04
N MET A 368 -14.73 -8.30 -33.07
CA MET A 368 -13.47 -8.57 -32.36
C MET A 368 -13.19 -7.62 -31.16
N THR A 369 -14.16 -6.80 -30.75
CA THR A 369 -14.04 -5.85 -29.62
C THR A 369 -14.13 -6.49 -28.22
N TYR A 370 -14.33 -7.81 -28.12
CA TYR A 370 -14.43 -8.52 -26.83
C TYR A 370 -13.09 -8.72 -26.09
N ILE A 371 -11.95 -8.37 -26.70
CA ILE A 371 -10.63 -8.63 -26.12
C ILE A 371 -10.11 -7.43 -25.30
N THR A 372 -10.61 -6.21 -25.51
CA THR A 372 -10.07 -5.00 -24.83
C THR A 372 -10.68 -4.72 -23.46
N THR A 373 -11.91 -5.15 -23.18
CA THR A 373 -12.47 -5.12 -21.83
C THR A 373 -11.66 -5.97 -20.84
N TRP A 374 -11.04 -7.04 -21.34
CA TRP A 374 -10.18 -7.92 -20.52
C TRP A 374 -8.88 -7.23 -20.06
N VAL A 375 -8.30 -6.32 -20.85
CA VAL A 375 -7.04 -5.64 -20.51
C VAL A 375 -7.26 -4.45 -19.57
N VAL A 376 -8.41 -3.77 -19.67
CA VAL A 376 -8.81 -2.71 -18.73
C VAL A 376 -9.06 -3.29 -17.34
N GLU A 377 -9.62 -4.49 -17.25
CA GLU A 377 -9.77 -5.23 -15.98
C GLU A 377 -8.42 -5.74 -15.44
N SER A 378 -7.42 -5.95 -16.29
CA SER A 378 -6.12 -6.52 -15.89
C SER A 378 -5.08 -5.49 -15.41
N ALA A 379 -5.30 -4.19 -15.64
CA ALA A 379 -4.31 -3.15 -15.36
C ALA A 379 -4.55 -2.40 -14.03
N ILE A 380 -5.66 -2.69 -13.34
CA ILE A 380 -6.01 -2.08 -12.07
C ILE A 380 -6.50 -3.20 -11.14
N ASP A 381 -5.78 -3.30 -10.02
CA ASP A 381 -6.19 -3.88 -8.75
C ASP A 381 -6.00 -5.39 -8.47
N VAL A 382 -5.63 -5.58 -7.20
CA VAL A 382 -5.63 -6.80 -6.37
C VAL A 382 -6.95 -7.60 -6.48
N TRP A 383 -8.03 -7.01 -7.02
CA TRP A 383 -9.33 -7.64 -7.27
C TRP A 383 -9.30 -8.79 -8.29
N THR A 384 -8.36 -8.76 -9.25
CA THR A 384 -8.27 -9.79 -10.31
C THR A 384 -7.76 -11.14 -9.80
N LEU A 385 -7.11 -11.20 -8.63
CA LEU A 385 -6.47 -12.42 -8.15
C LEU A 385 -7.48 -13.54 -7.85
N PHE A 386 -8.60 -13.21 -7.23
CA PHE A 386 -9.68 -14.18 -6.97
C PHE A 386 -10.29 -14.72 -8.26
N ASP A 387 -10.55 -13.84 -9.23
CA ASP A 387 -11.13 -14.20 -10.51
C ASP A 387 -10.16 -14.95 -11.43
N ILE A 388 -8.85 -14.84 -11.23
CA ILE A 388 -7.84 -15.67 -11.90
C ILE A 388 -7.81 -17.08 -11.28
N GLU A 389 -7.85 -17.20 -9.95
CA GLU A 389 -7.70 -18.49 -9.27
C GLU A 389 -8.97 -19.34 -9.26
N LEU A 390 -10.15 -18.74 -9.08
CA LEU A 390 -11.44 -19.41 -8.88
C LEU A 390 -12.40 -19.29 -10.07
N LYS A 391 -11.91 -18.88 -11.25
CA LYS A 391 -12.75 -18.66 -12.43
C LYS A 391 -13.59 -19.88 -12.79
N GLY A 392 -14.92 -19.71 -12.81
CA GLY A 392 -15.87 -20.70 -13.30
C GLY A 392 -16.26 -21.82 -12.32
N ILE A 393 -15.83 -21.77 -11.05
CA ILE A 393 -16.14 -22.81 -10.06
C ILE A 393 -17.10 -22.40 -8.94
N SER A 394 -17.62 -21.16 -8.94
CA SER A 394 -18.61 -20.67 -7.96
C SER A 394 -19.95 -21.46 -7.99
N PRO A 395 -20.57 -21.78 -6.82
CA PRO A 395 -20.04 -21.62 -5.47
C PRO A 395 -18.85 -22.56 -5.19
N VAL A 396 -17.84 -22.06 -4.48
CA VAL A 396 -16.66 -22.82 -4.06
C VAL A 396 -16.82 -23.27 -2.61
N ILE A 397 -16.55 -24.54 -2.33
CA ILE A 397 -16.80 -25.12 -1.00
C ILE A 397 -15.55 -24.97 -0.12
N LEU A 398 -15.68 -24.26 0.99
CA LEU A 398 -14.72 -24.20 2.09
C LEU A 398 -14.95 -25.37 3.05
N ASP A 399 -13.97 -25.68 3.90
CA ASP A 399 -14.10 -26.67 4.96
C ASP A 399 -15.07 -26.24 6.08
N GLY A 400 -15.09 -27.03 7.16
CA GLY A 400 -15.94 -26.81 8.33
C GLY A 400 -15.15 -26.51 9.60
N GLY A 401 -15.77 -26.75 10.75
CA GLY A 401 -15.18 -26.54 12.07
C GLY A 401 -14.04 -27.53 12.36
N LEU A 402 -12.81 -27.12 12.08
CA LEU A 402 -11.62 -27.95 12.28
C LEU A 402 -11.44 -28.39 13.74
N GLY A 403 -11.55 -27.45 14.69
CA GLY A 403 -11.44 -27.74 16.13
C GLY A 403 -12.48 -28.74 16.60
N THR A 404 -13.76 -28.50 16.30
CA THR A 404 -14.85 -29.43 16.66
C THR A 404 -14.70 -30.79 15.97
N THR A 405 -14.19 -30.85 14.75
CA THR A 405 -13.92 -32.12 14.06
C THR A 405 -12.82 -32.93 14.74
N LEU A 406 -11.75 -32.26 15.20
CA LEU A 406 -10.66 -32.91 15.93
C LEU A 406 -11.14 -33.48 17.28
N GLU A 407 -12.05 -32.79 17.96
CA GLU A 407 -12.63 -33.26 19.22
C GLU A 407 -13.69 -34.34 18.99
N ASP A 408 -14.75 -34.02 18.24
CA ASP A 408 -15.95 -34.83 18.13
C ASP A 408 -15.71 -36.12 17.31
N LEU A 409 -14.88 -36.06 16.26
CA LEU A 409 -14.65 -37.21 15.36
C LEU A 409 -13.31 -37.91 15.58
N LEU A 410 -12.29 -37.18 16.06
CA LEU A 410 -10.95 -37.74 16.23
C LEU A 410 -10.56 -37.91 17.71
N GLY A 411 -11.41 -37.47 18.65
CA GLY A 411 -11.25 -37.73 20.08
C GLY A 411 -10.11 -36.98 20.74
N LEU A 412 -9.64 -35.88 20.15
CA LEU A 412 -8.62 -35.03 20.77
C LEU A 412 -9.25 -34.16 21.86
N ASN A 413 -8.47 -33.83 22.89
CA ASN A 413 -8.86 -32.86 23.90
C ASN A 413 -8.02 -31.59 23.70
N ILE A 414 -8.59 -30.57 23.05
CA ILE A 414 -7.89 -29.34 22.71
C ILE A 414 -8.50 -28.10 23.34
N SER A 415 -9.81 -28.08 23.60
CA SER A 415 -10.53 -26.92 24.14
C SER A 415 -10.01 -26.40 25.48
N ASN A 416 -9.39 -27.27 26.28
CA ASN A 416 -8.79 -26.89 27.57
C ASN A 416 -7.38 -26.25 27.44
N SER A 417 -6.84 -26.18 26.22
CA SER A 417 -5.51 -25.66 25.96
C SER A 417 -5.54 -24.16 25.61
N PRO A 418 -4.54 -23.39 26.07
CA PRO A 418 -4.37 -22.02 25.61
C PRO A 418 -3.99 -21.90 24.12
N LEU A 419 -3.61 -23.02 23.50
CA LEU A 419 -3.30 -23.15 22.09
C LEU A 419 -4.33 -24.02 21.38
N TRP A 420 -5.60 -24.06 21.79
CA TRP A 420 -6.56 -25.05 21.28
C TRP A 420 -6.57 -25.19 19.75
N SER A 421 -6.45 -24.09 19.01
CA SER A 421 -6.42 -24.11 17.53
C SER A 421 -5.08 -24.55 16.91
N SER A 422 -3.98 -24.54 17.65
CA SER A 422 -2.62 -24.85 17.12
C SER A 422 -1.91 -25.98 17.86
N LEU A 423 -2.45 -26.43 19.00
CA LEU A 423 -1.95 -27.56 19.78
C LEU A 423 -1.86 -28.85 18.95
N PRO A 424 -2.83 -29.20 18.08
CA PRO A 424 -2.72 -30.36 17.20
C PRO A 424 -1.48 -30.36 16.32
N VAL A 425 -0.96 -29.19 15.94
CA VAL A 425 0.28 -29.08 15.15
C VAL A 425 1.48 -29.66 15.91
N ILE A 426 1.46 -29.51 17.24
CA ILE A 426 2.56 -29.92 18.12
C ILE A 426 2.42 -31.40 18.52
N ASN A 427 1.23 -31.82 18.94
CA ASN A 427 1.05 -33.10 19.61
C ASN A 427 0.21 -34.13 18.84
N ALA A 428 -0.40 -33.76 17.71
CA ALA A 428 -1.35 -34.61 17.00
C ALA A 428 -1.35 -34.35 15.47
N ALA A 429 -0.17 -34.16 14.89
CA ALA A 429 0.00 -33.81 13.47
C ALA A 429 -0.71 -34.78 12.51
N GLU A 430 -0.67 -36.08 12.78
CA GLU A 430 -1.37 -37.10 11.98
C GLU A 430 -2.90 -36.94 12.01
N ALA A 431 -3.47 -36.62 13.19
CA ALA A 431 -4.89 -36.36 13.33
C ALA A 431 -5.30 -35.09 12.60
N LEU A 432 -4.46 -34.05 12.62
CA LEU A 432 -4.68 -32.81 11.88
C LEU A 432 -4.69 -33.05 10.36
N VAL A 433 -3.70 -33.78 9.82
CA VAL A 433 -3.68 -34.17 8.40
C VAL A 433 -4.92 -34.98 8.04
N LYS A 434 -5.32 -35.92 8.91
CA LYS A 434 -6.55 -36.70 8.72
C LYS A 434 -7.81 -35.84 8.71
N ALA A 435 -7.91 -34.83 9.58
CA ALA A 435 -9.05 -33.91 9.59
C ALA A 435 -9.16 -33.12 8.28
N HIS A 436 -8.05 -32.58 7.77
CA HIS A 436 -8.03 -31.92 6.45
C HIS A 436 -8.44 -32.88 5.32
N LEU A 437 -7.92 -34.11 5.32
CA LEU A 437 -8.28 -35.13 4.34
C LEU A 437 -9.78 -35.45 4.36
N LEU A 438 -10.40 -35.54 5.56
CA LEU A 438 -11.84 -35.78 5.68
C LEU A 438 -12.66 -34.67 5.02
N PHE A 439 -12.27 -33.40 5.17
CA PHE A 439 -12.96 -32.28 4.50
C PHE A 439 -12.76 -32.29 2.98
N LEU A 440 -11.55 -32.58 2.50
CA LEU A 440 -11.29 -32.72 1.06
C LEU A 440 -12.10 -33.88 0.46
N GLN A 441 -12.17 -35.02 1.16
CA GLN A 441 -12.98 -36.17 0.76
C GLN A 441 -14.48 -35.88 0.78
N ALA A 442 -14.93 -35.00 1.69
CA ALA A 442 -16.29 -34.48 1.73
C ALA A 442 -16.61 -33.46 0.62
N GLY A 443 -15.63 -33.05 -0.19
CA GLY A 443 -15.84 -32.16 -1.33
C GLY A 443 -15.47 -30.70 -1.08
N ALA A 444 -14.81 -30.38 0.04
CA ALA A 444 -14.17 -29.08 0.20
C ALA A 444 -13.10 -28.87 -0.89
N LYS A 445 -13.06 -27.66 -1.43
CA LYS A 445 -12.04 -27.19 -2.38
C LYS A 445 -11.03 -26.26 -1.71
N ILE A 446 -11.39 -25.63 -0.60
CA ILE A 446 -10.50 -24.81 0.22
C ILE A 446 -10.45 -25.45 1.61
N ILE A 447 -9.26 -25.67 2.14
CA ILE A 447 -9.04 -26.06 3.54
C ILE A 447 -8.30 -24.95 4.28
N SER A 448 -8.68 -24.72 5.53
CA SER A 448 -8.15 -23.68 6.39
C SER A 448 -7.06 -24.26 7.30
N THR A 449 -5.92 -23.59 7.41
CA THR A 449 -4.82 -24.04 8.28
C THR A 449 -5.19 -23.99 9.76
N SER A 450 -4.51 -24.77 10.60
CA SER A 450 -4.69 -24.77 12.06
C SER A 450 -3.93 -23.60 12.70
N THR A 451 -4.26 -22.36 12.32
CA THR A 451 -3.51 -21.14 12.68
C THR A 451 -4.36 -20.00 13.26
N TYR A 452 -5.65 -20.24 13.51
CA TYR A 452 -6.63 -19.25 13.98
C TYR A 452 -6.11 -18.35 15.13
N GLN A 453 -5.63 -18.93 16.23
CA GLN A 453 -5.06 -18.15 17.37
C GLN A 453 -3.53 -18.08 17.38
N CYS A 454 -2.89 -18.59 16.32
CA CYS A 454 -1.47 -18.84 16.31
C CYS A 454 -0.69 -17.53 16.10
N SER A 455 0.09 -17.15 17.11
CA SER A 455 1.06 -16.05 17.07
C SER A 455 2.31 -16.45 17.85
N VAL A 456 3.40 -15.68 17.67
CA VAL A 456 4.63 -15.90 18.43
C VAL A 456 4.34 -15.79 19.93
N GLU A 457 3.57 -14.78 20.34
CA GLU A 457 3.22 -14.49 21.71
C GLU A 457 2.35 -15.58 22.33
N THR A 458 1.37 -16.13 21.61
CA THR A 458 0.51 -17.20 22.16
C THR A 458 1.30 -18.49 22.38
N ILE A 459 2.23 -18.82 21.48
CA ILE A 459 3.10 -19.98 21.64
C ILE A 459 4.13 -19.78 22.75
N GLU A 460 4.71 -18.58 22.87
CA GLU A 460 5.61 -18.23 23.97
C GLU A 460 4.89 -18.27 25.32
N ALA A 461 3.65 -17.77 25.39
CA ALA A 461 2.81 -17.86 26.59
C ALA A 461 2.44 -19.31 26.96
N ALA A 462 2.58 -20.26 26.03
CA ALA A 462 2.46 -21.69 26.29
C ALA A 462 3.78 -22.36 26.72
N GLY A 463 4.86 -21.59 26.88
CA GLY A 463 6.15 -22.05 27.40
C GLY A 463 7.16 -22.50 26.34
N LEU A 464 6.95 -22.18 25.06
CA LEU A 464 7.85 -22.56 23.96
C LEU A 464 8.70 -21.37 23.47
N PRO A 465 9.99 -21.56 23.10
CA PRO A 465 10.85 -20.47 22.62
C PRO A 465 10.39 -19.86 21.28
N THR A 466 10.76 -18.61 21.01
CA THR A 466 10.45 -17.86 19.78
C THR A 466 10.78 -18.61 18.49
N ALA A 467 11.96 -19.23 18.43
CA ALA A 467 12.41 -19.99 17.25
C ALA A 467 11.47 -21.18 16.97
N ASN A 468 10.98 -21.84 18.02
CA ASN A 468 10.03 -22.93 17.91
C ASN A 468 8.64 -22.40 17.54
N ALA A 469 8.27 -21.21 18.01
CA ALA A 469 6.98 -20.59 17.70
C ALA A 469 6.80 -20.37 16.19
N GLN A 470 7.79 -19.76 15.53
CA GLN A 470 7.74 -19.56 14.08
C GLN A 470 7.71 -20.89 13.32
N ALA A 471 8.47 -21.89 13.78
CA ALA A 471 8.46 -23.22 13.18
C ALA A 471 7.08 -23.89 13.29
N ILE A 472 6.40 -23.81 14.43
CA ILE A 472 5.05 -24.35 14.65
C ILE A 472 4.03 -23.65 13.76
N MET A 473 4.11 -22.32 13.63
CA MET A 473 3.26 -21.57 12.71
C MET A 473 3.38 -22.11 11.27
N ARG A 474 4.61 -22.24 10.77
CA ARG A 474 4.89 -22.76 9.42
C ARG A 474 4.51 -24.23 9.26
N GLU A 475 4.70 -25.03 10.30
CA GLU A 475 4.36 -26.46 10.30
C GLU A 475 2.88 -26.71 10.05
N SER A 476 1.99 -25.86 10.58
CA SER A 476 0.55 -25.95 10.32
C SER A 476 0.22 -25.87 8.81
N VAL A 477 0.90 -24.98 8.08
CA VAL A 477 0.77 -24.86 6.62
C VAL A 477 1.34 -26.10 5.92
N ARG A 478 2.48 -26.61 6.39
CA ARG A 478 3.10 -27.82 5.85
C ARG A 478 2.17 -29.03 5.99
N LEU A 479 1.48 -29.19 7.13
CA LEU A 479 0.54 -30.28 7.35
C LEU A 479 -0.70 -30.19 6.44
N ALA A 480 -1.24 -28.98 6.22
CA ALA A 480 -2.31 -28.77 5.24
C ALA A 480 -1.84 -29.11 3.81
N LYS A 481 -0.60 -28.74 3.44
CA LYS A 481 0.03 -29.12 2.16
C LYS A 481 0.17 -30.63 2.01
N VAL A 482 0.56 -31.34 3.07
CA VAL A 482 0.64 -32.82 3.08
C VAL A 482 -0.74 -33.43 2.81
N ALA A 483 -1.79 -32.94 3.48
CA ALA A 483 -3.16 -33.41 3.24
C ALA A 483 -3.61 -33.16 1.79
N LYS A 484 -3.37 -31.96 1.25
CA LYS A 484 -3.65 -31.61 -0.15
C LYS A 484 -2.94 -32.56 -1.12
N LEU A 485 -1.64 -32.77 -0.96
CA LEU A 485 -0.86 -33.65 -1.84
C LEU A 485 -1.34 -35.11 -1.76
N THR A 486 -1.58 -35.62 -0.54
CA THR A 486 -2.09 -36.98 -0.32
C THR A 486 -3.44 -37.19 -1.01
N PHE A 487 -4.37 -36.24 -0.87
CA PHE A 487 -5.68 -36.30 -1.53
C PHE A 487 -5.58 -36.32 -3.06
N LEU A 488 -4.71 -35.49 -3.64
CA LEU A 488 -4.51 -35.42 -5.09
C LEU A 488 -3.92 -36.71 -5.65
N GLU A 489 -2.98 -37.31 -4.92
CA GLU A 489 -2.39 -38.61 -5.28
C GLU A 489 -3.43 -39.75 -5.22
N GLU A 490 -4.22 -39.82 -4.15
CA GLU A 490 -5.25 -40.86 -3.96
C GLU A 490 -6.34 -40.82 -5.03
N ARG A 491 -6.81 -39.61 -5.40
CA ARG A 491 -7.95 -39.46 -6.32
C ARG A 491 -7.55 -39.54 -7.80
N LYS A 492 -6.27 -39.39 -8.15
CA LYS A 492 -5.76 -39.38 -9.54
C LYS A 492 -6.49 -38.39 -10.47
N VAL A 493 -7.01 -37.29 -9.92
CA VAL A 493 -7.76 -36.25 -10.66
C VAL A 493 -6.94 -34.97 -10.69
N SER A 494 -7.10 -34.19 -11.76
CA SER A 494 -6.51 -32.85 -11.90
C SER A 494 -7.28 -31.76 -11.11
N ASP A 495 -8.01 -32.14 -10.06
CA ASP A 495 -8.85 -31.21 -9.31
C ASP A 495 -7.98 -30.19 -8.57
N LYS A 496 -8.27 -28.89 -8.75
CA LYS A 496 -7.62 -27.84 -7.97
C LYS A 496 -8.21 -27.81 -6.55
N VAL A 497 -7.31 -27.81 -5.57
CA VAL A 497 -7.59 -27.69 -4.13
C VAL A 497 -6.69 -26.58 -3.61
N TYR A 498 -7.20 -25.79 -2.66
CA TYR A 498 -6.55 -24.59 -2.17
C TYR A 498 -6.38 -24.62 -0.65
N ILE A 499 -5.38 -23.90 -0.16
CA ILE A 499 -5.07 -23.72 1.26
C ILE A 499 -5.29 -22.27 1.63
N ALA A 500 -6.19 -22.02 2.57
CA ALA A 500 -6.38 -20.71 3.18
C ALA A 500 -5.60 -20.63 4.51
N LEU A 501 -4.77 -19.60 4.64
CA LEU A 501 -4.13 -19.26 5.91
C LEU A 501 -5.18 -18.66 6.85
N SER A 502 -5.63 -19.43 7.84
CA SER A 502 -6.60 -18.99 8.85
C SER A 502 -5.95 -18.05 9.86
N LEU A 503 -6.52 -16.85 10.00
CA LEU A 503 -6.05 -15.79 10.89
C LEU A 503 -7.23 -15.22 11.69
N GLY A 504 -7.39 -15.68 12.93
CA GLY A 504 -8.38 -15.16 13.86
C GLY A 504 -8.04 -13.76 14.38
N PRO A 505 -8.98 -13.09 15.07
CA PRO A 505 -8.77 -11.76 15.63
C PRO A 505 -7.84 -11.82 16.83
N PHE A 506 -7.33 -10.66 17.26
CA PHE A 506 -6.56 -10.53 18.49
C PHE A 506 -7.31 -11.09 19.69
N GLY A 507 -8.63 -10.90 19.76
CA GLY A 507 -9.48 -11.42 20.83
C GLY A 507 -9.39 -12.93 21.02
N ALA A 508 -9.11 -13.68 19.95
CA ALA A 508 -8.94 -15.13 20.03
C ALA A 508 -7.64 -15.52 20.76
N THR A 509 -6.69 -14.61 20.94
CA THR A 509 -5.43 -14.85 21.67
C THR A 509 -5.54 -14.60 23.18
N LEU A 510 -6.65 -14.00 23.63
CA LEU A 510 -6.87 -13.61 25.02
C LEU A 510 -7.41 -14.76 25.89
N LYS A 511 -7.32 -14.59 27.21
CA LYS A 511 -7.89 -15.52 28.19
C LYS A 511 -8.72 -14.76 29.25
N PRO A 512 -10.03 -15.02 29.39
CA PRO A 512 -10.85 -15.79 28.44
C PRO A 512 -10.86 -15.15 27.05
N THR A 513 -11.16 -15.93 26.01
CA THR A 513 -11.15 -15.44 24.63
C THR A 513 -12.25 -14.38 24.42
N GLN A 514 -12.01 -13.42 23.54
CA GLN A 514 -12.87 -12.24 23.32
C GLN A 514 -13.24 -12.04 21.85
N GLU A 515 -13.17 -13.08 21.03
CA GLU A 515 -13.51 -13.03 19.60
C GLU A 515 -15.01 -12.78 19.33
N PHE A 516 -15.90 -13.07 20.30
CA PHE A 516 -17.34 -12.80 20.17
C PHE A 516 -17.82 -11.56 20.95
N ARG A 517 -16.95 -10.94 21.77
CA ARG A 517 -17.28 -9.77 22.59
C ARG A 517 -16.45 -8.53 22.27
N GLY A 518 -15.24 -8.69 21.70
CA GLY A 518 -14.38 -7.58 21.30
C GLY A 518 -13.76 -6.76 22.45
N VAL A 519 -13.80 -7.25 23.70
CA VAL A 519 -13.31 -6.53 24.89
C VAL A 519 -11.80 -6.72 25.05
N TYR A 520 -11.01 -5.83 24.44
CA TYR A 520 -9.55 -5.98 24.37
C TYR A 520 -8.82 -5.11 25.40
N PRO A 521 -7.76 -5.62 26.06
CA PRO A 521 -6.94 -4.84 26.98
C PRO A 521 -6.16 -3.72 26.25
N PRO A 522 -5.80 -2.62 26.94
CA PRO A 522 -4.84 -1.65 26.41
C PRO A 522 -3.49 -2.30 26.05
N PRO A 523 -2.82 -1.88 24.97
CA PRO A 523 -3.23 -0.81 24.05
C PRO A 523 -4.26 -1.24 22.98
N PHE A 524 -4.61 -2.52 22.85
CA PHE A 524 -5.46 -3.07 21.78
C PHE A 524 -6.97 -2.72 21.88
N GLY A 525 -7.40 -2.28 23.05
CA GLY A 525 -8.76 -1.82 23.31
C GLY A 525 -8.81 -0.96 24.57
N PRO A 526 -10.00 -0.45 24.92
CA PRO A 526 -10.14 0.53 25.99
C PRO A 526 -9.94 -0.09 27.38
N ARG A 527 -10.26 -1.38 27.57
CA ARG A 527 -10.24 -2.04 28.87
C ARG A 527 -10.15 -3.56 28.74
N GLN A 528 -9.36 -4.16 29.64
CA GLN A 528 -9.30 -5.61 29.79
C GLN A 528 -10.62 -6.19 30.27
N PHE A 529 -10.99 -7.38 29.76
CA PHE A 529 -12.15 -8.12 30.20
C PHE A 529 -12.20 -8.30 31.73
N ASN A 530 -13.39 -8.11 32.30
CA ASN A 530 -13.69 -8.32 33.71
C ASN A 530 -14.98 -9.14 33.87
N SER A 531 -14.92 -10.28 34.57
CA SER A 531 -16.06 -11.17 34.80
C SER A 531 -17.10 -10.61 35.76
N GLU A 532 -16.72 -9.70 36.67
CA GLU A 532 -17.57 -9.17 37.73
C GLU A 532 -17.92 -7.69 37.53
N GLY A 533 -17.46 -7.09 36.43
CA GLY A 533 -17.54 -5.66 36.20
C GLY A 533 -18.00 -5.27 34.81
N GLU A 534 -17.97 -3.96 34.55
CA GLU A 534 -18.39 -3.39 33.28
C GLU A 534 -17.35 -3.63 32.19
N ASN A 535 -17.78 -4.24 31.10
CA ASN A 535 -16.96 -4.52 29.92
C ASN A 535 -17.28 -3.50 28.82
N VAL A 536 -16.25 -2.83 28.31
CA VAL A 536 -16.37 -1.80 27.28
C VAL A 536 -15.46 -2.18 26.13
N ASN A 537 -16.00 -2.17 24.90
CA ASN A 537 -15.24 -2.48 23.69
C ASN A 537 -15.18 -1.32 22.68
N SER A 538 -15.72 -0.16 23.05
CA SER A 538 -15.72 1.07 22.24
C SER A 538 -14.92 2.16 22.94
N PHE A 539 -14.19 2.97 22.16
CA PHE A 539 -13.47 4.13 22.69
C PHE A 539 -14.37 5.37 22.86
N GLY A 540 -15.63 5.30 22.42
CA GLY A 540 -16.53 6.44 22.44
C GLY A 540 -15.92 7.63 21.67
N PRO A 541 -15.76 8.81 22.30
CA PRO A 541 -15.16 9.97 21.64
C PRO A 541 -13.62 9.96 21.61
N ASP A 542 -12.95 9.01 22.27
CA ASP A 542 -11.48 8.97 22.35
C ASP A 542 -10.83 8.44 21.06
N LYS A 543 -10.70 9.33 20.08
CA LYS A 543 -10.00 9.03 18.83
C LYS A 543 -8.51 8.68 19.00
N THR A 544 -7.87 9.18 20.06
CA THR A 544 -6.42 8.96 20.24
C THR A 544 -6.16 7.55 20.75
N GLY A 545 -6.94 7.10 21.74
CA GLY A 545 -6.91 5.71 22.20
C GLY A 545 -7.30 4.73 21.11
N GLU A 546 -8.32 5.05 20.31
CA GLU A 546 -8.72 4.23 19.16
C GLU A 546 -7.60 4.09 18.13
N GLN A 547 -6.93 5.19 17.79
CA GLN A 547 -5.80 5.18 16.87
C GLN A 547 -4.62 4.35 17.39
N GLN A 548 -4.30 4.46 18.68
CA GLN A 548 -3.26 3.65 19.32
C GLN A 548 -3.60 2.15 19.29
N ALA A 549 -4.87 1.80 19.48
CA ALA A 549 -5.36 0.44 19.37
C ALA A 549 -5.23 -0.10 17.94
N ILE A 550 -5.58 0.71 16.94
CA ILE A 550 -5.42 0.34 15.53
C ILE A 550 -3.95 0.09 15.20
N ASP A 551 -3.03 0.93 15.67
CA ASP A 551 -1.59 0.76 15.44
C ASP A 551 -1.04 -0.49 16.13
N ALA A 552 -1.49 -0.79 17.36
CA ALA A 552 -1.10 -2.01 18.06
C ALA A 552 -1.64 -3.28 17.37
N LEU A 553 -2.90 -3.27 16.94
CA LEU A 553 -3.51 -4.38 16.19
C LEU A 553 -2.86 -4.56 14.82
N TYR A 554 -2.45 -3.46 14.17
CA TYR A 554 -1.74 -3.48 12.90
C TYR A 554 -0.41 -4.22 13.02
N GLU A 555 0.39 -3.90 14.04
CA GLU A 555 1.66 -4.57 14.31
C GLU A 555 1.44 -6.05 14.67
N PHE A 556 0.39 -6.37 15.43
CA PHE A 556 0.03 -7.75 15.75
C PHE A 556 -0.23 -8.59 14.48
N HIS A 557 -1.07 -8.10 13.57
CA HIS A 557 -1.39 -8.80 12.32
C HIS A 557 -0.19 -8.85 11.37
N LEU A 558 0.56 -7.74 11.23
CA LEU A 558 1.75 -7.69 10.37
C LEU A 558 2.84 -8.68 10.84
N LYS A 559 3.06 -8.80 12.15
CA LYS A 559 4.04 -9.74 12.70
C LYS A 559 3.67 -11.18 12.37
N ARG A 560 2.40 -11.57 12.50
CA ARG A 560 1.92 -12.92 12.13
C ARG A 560 2.14 -13.19 10.65
N LEU A 561 1.68 -12.29 9.78
CA LEU A 561 1.85 -12.42 8.34
C LEU A 561 3.32 -12.54 7.91
N SER A 562 4.20 -11.76 8.53
CA SER A 562 5.63 -11.75 8.23
C SER A 562 6.30 -13.10 8.51
N VAL A 563 5.82 -13.88 9.50
CA VAL A 563 6.36 -15.23 9.78
C VAL A 563 6.14 -16.19 8.62
N PHE A 564 4.97 -16.12 7.98
CA PHE A 564 4.62 -16.96 6.84
C PHE A 564 5.27 -16.46 5.54
N ALA A 565 5.23 -15.14 5.31
CA ALA A 565 5.77 -14.54 4.09
C ALA A 565 7.31 -14.60 4.01
N SER A 566 8.01 -14.64 5.14
CA SER A 566 9.48 -14.75 5.19
C SER A 566 10.04 -16.12 4.80
N ASP A 567 9.19 -17.14 4.68
CA ASP A 567 9.59 -18.48 4.24
C ASP A 567 8.94 -18.80 2.88
N PRO A 568 9.71 -18.81 1.77
CA PRO A 568 9.15 -18.99 0.44
C PRO A 568 8.41 -20.32 0.24
N GLU A 569 8.84 -21.41 0.89
CA GLU A 569 8.14 -22.69 0.77
C GLU A 569 6.75 -22.64 1.42
N THR A 570 6.68 -22.08 2.63
CA THR A 570 5.42 -21.84 3.34
C THR A 570 4.52 -20.89 2.56
N TRP A 571 5.04 -19.74 2.10
CA TRP A 571 4.25 -18.74 1.38
C TRP A 571 3.70 -19.26 0.04
N ASN A 572 4.46 -20.09 -0.67
CA ASN A 572 4.02 -20.70 -1.92
C ASN A 572 2.96 -21.79 -1.71
N ALA A 573 2.87 -22.38 -0.51
CA ALA A 573 1.84 -23.36 -0.19
C ALA A 573 0.49 -22.71 0.16
N ILE A 574 0.50 -21.42 0.52
CA ILE A 574 -0.70 -20.65 0.84
C ILE A 574 -1.30 -20.08 -0.45
N ASP A 575 -2.59 -20.33 -0.65
CA ASP A 575 -3.35 -19.81 -1.79
C ASP A 575 -4.14 -18.55 -1.38
N PHE A 576 -4.76 -18.54 -0.20
CA PHE A 576 -5.54 -17.40 0.31
C PHE A 576 -5.13 -16.94 1.71
N LEU A 577 -5.32 -15.65 2.03
CA LEU A 577 -5.29 -15.16 3.43
C LEU A 577 -6.73 -15.00 3.94
N ALA A 578 -7.08 -15.71 5.01
CA ALA A 578 -8.42 -15.74 5.58
C ALA A 578 -8.43 -15.10 6.96
N PHE A 579 -8.70 -13.80 7.03
CA PHE A 579 -8.97 -13.14 8.31
C PHE A 579 -10.39 -13.44 8.72
N GLU A 580 -10.58 -14.10 9.86
CA GLU A 580 -11.87 -14.69 10.19
C GLU A 580 -12.32 -14.37 11.61
N THR A 581 -13.63 -14.28 11.82
CA THR A 581 -14.27 -13.95 13.10
C THR A 581 -13.87 -12.57 13.63
N VAL A 582 -13.64 -11.59 12.75
CA VAL A 582 -13.21 -10.24 13.15
C VAL A 582 -14.40 -9.47 13.76
N PRO A 583 -14.35 -9.06 15.05
CA PRO A 583 -15.52 -8.49 15.71
C PRO A 583 -15.56 -6.96 15.70
N LEU A 584 -14.51 -6.28 15.24
CA LEU A 584 -14.31 -4.85 15.47
C LEU A 584 -13.87 -4.11 14.20
N THR A 585 -14.50 -2.99 13.91
CA THR A 585 -14.16 -2.06 12.81
C THR A 585 -12.70 -1.61 12.87
N ARG A 586 -12.21 -1.23 14.06
CA ARG A 586 -10.80 -0.86 14.25
C ARG A 586 -9.82 -1.98 13.89
N GLU A 587 -10.20 -3.24 14.12
CA GLU A 587 -9.36 -4.39 13.76
C GLU A 587 -9.43 -4.68 12.25
N VAL A 588 -10.60 -4.50 11.61
CA VAL A 588 -10.72 -4.52 10.15
C VAL A 588 -9.75 -3.52 9.51
N VAL A 589 -9.66 -2.30 10.03
CA VAL A 589 -8.72 -1.30 9.48
C VAL A 589 -7.27 -1.68 9.77
N ALA A 590 -6.96 -2.18 10.97
CA ALA A 590 -5.63 -2.66 11.32
C ALA A 590 -5.15 -3.79 10.39
N ILE A 591 -6.03 -4.74 10.05
CA ILE A 591 -5.77 -5.81 9.10
C ILE A 591 -5.46 -5.24 7.71
N ARG A 592 -6.28 -4.28 7.22
CA ARG A 592 -6.02 -3.62 5.93
C ARG A 592 -4.65 -2.95 5.90
N LYS A 593 -4.25 -2.28 6.99
CA LYS A 593 -2.90 -1.69 7.14
C LYS A 593 -1.82 -2.77 7.07
N ALA A 594 -2.01 -3.89 7.77
CA ALA A 594 -1.04 -4.97 7.84
C ALA A 594 -0.83 -5.63 6.47
N VAL A 595 -1.91 -5.94 5.75
CA VAL A 595 -1.86 -6.52 4.40
C VAL A 595 -1.24 -5.54 3.40
N THR A 596 -1.65 -4.26 3.44
CA THR A 596 -1.05 -3.21 2.59
C THR A 596 0.45 -3.14 2.79
N LYS A 597 0.90 -3.07 4.06
CA LYS A 597 2.34 -2.99 4.37
C LYS A 597 3.10 -4.25 3.96
N LEU A 598 2.50 -5.43 4.13
CA LEU A 598 3.09 -6.68 3.68
C LEU A 598 3.27 -6.67 2.16
N TYR A 599 2.28 -6.17 1.41
CA TYR A 599 2.31 -6.17 -0.05
C TYR A 599 3.35 -5.19 -0.59
N ASP A 600 3.50 -4.02 0.04
CA ASP A 600 4.60 -3.11 -0.28
C ASP A 600 5.97 -3.81 -0.12
N LYS A 601 6.19 -4.52 1.00
CA LYS A 601 7.44 -5.26 1.24
C LYS A 601 7.66 -6.38 0.21
N ILE A 602 6.64 -7.21 -0.04
CA ILE A 602 6.74 -8.31 -1.01
C ILE A 602 6.98 -7.77 -2.43
N GLN A 603 6.34 -6.66 -2.80
CA GLN A 603 6.51 -6.05 -4.11
C GLN A 603 7.92 -5.47 -4.30
N GLU A 604 8.49 -4.86 -3.25
CA GLU A 604 9.88 -4.38 -3.23
C GLU A 604 10.89 -5.54 -3.37
N ASP A 605 10.66 -6.66 -2.68
CA ASP A 605 11.61 -7.77 -2.61
C ASP A 605 11.48 -8.78 -3.76
N LEU A 606 10.26 -9.05 -4.25
CA LEU A 606 9.93 -10.21 -5.09
C LEU A 606 9.05 -9.90 -6.32
N GLY A 607 8.49 -8.69 -6.44
CA GLY A 607 7.60 -8.31 -7.56
C GLY A 607 6.14 -8.76 -7.40
N GLN A 608 5.30 -8.47 -8.40
CA GLN A 608 3.83 -8.61 -8.31
C GLN A 608 3.30 -10.06 -8.31
N GLU A 609 4.06 -11.05 -8.77
CA GLU A 609 3.61 -12.45 -8.91
C GLU A 609 3.33 -13.17 -7.57
N HIS A 610 3.63 -12.53 -6.43
CA HIS A 610 3.57 -13.14 -5.10
C HIS A 610 2.46 -12.60 -4.19
N LEU A 611 1.57 -11.74 -4.69
CA LEU A 611 0.43 -11.23 -3.94
C LEU A 611 -0.67 -12.30 -3.82
N LYS A 612 -1.18 -12.50 -2.60
CA LYS A 612 -2.21 -13.51 -2.34
C LYS A 612 -3.62 -12.90 -2.38
N PRO A 613 -4.63 -13.56 -2.94
CA PRO A 613 -6.03 -13.17 -2.68
C PRO A 613 -6.34 -13.29 -1.17
N TRP A 614 -7.16 -12.38 -0.64
CA TRP A 614 -7.50 -12.36 0.79
C TRP A 614 -8.93 -11.91 1.09
N TRP A 615 -9.47 -12.29 2.24
CA TRP A 615 -10.76 -11.80 2.72
C TRP A 615 -10.74 -11.44 4.19
N ILE A 616 -11.69 -10.60 4.59
CA ILE A 616 -12.04 -10.37 6.00
C ILE A 616 -13.44 -10.88 6.23
N SER A 617 -13.60 -11.81 7.17
CA SER A 617 -14.89 -12.32 7.61
C SER A 617 -15.18 -11.85 9.04
N CYS A 618 -16.35 -11.25 9.23
CA CYS A 618 -16.80 -10.71 10.50
C CYS A 618 -17.84 -11.63 11.16
N VAL A 619 -18.07 -11.41 12.46
CA VAL A 619 -18.98 -12.20 13.29
C VAL A 619 -20.15 -11.37 13.80
N PHE A 620 -21.35 -11.99 13.82
CA PHE A 620 -22.60 -11.33 14.21
C PHE A 620 -23.43 -12.23 15.16
N PRO A 621 -23.02 -12.42 16.43
CA PRO A 621 -23.62 -13.41 17.33
C PRO A 621 -25.15 -13.29 17.43
N ASP A 622 -25.64 -12.06 17.51
CA ASP A 622 -27.07 -11.72 17.61
C ASP A 622 -27.58 -10.95 16.38
N GLY A 623 -26.94 -11.15 15.22
CA GLY A 623 -27.26 -10.44 13.99
C GLY A 623 -26.67 -9.03 13.89
N ASN A 624 -25.92 -8.60 14.91
CA ASN A 624 -25.16 -7.36 14.93
C ASN A 624 -23.70 -7.63 15.34
N SER A 625 -22.80 -6.72 14.99
CA SER A 625 -21.40 -6.77 15.40
C SER A 625 -21.28 -6.65 16.93
N PRO A 626 -20.35 -7.36 17.59
CA PRO A 626 -20.11 -7.18 19.02
C PRO A 626 -19.71 -5.75 19.42
N GLU A 627 -19.14 -4.97 18.50
CA GLU A 627 -18.68 -3.61 18.78
C GLU A 627 -19.83 -2.65 19.11
N GLN A 628 -19.65 -1.87 20.18
CA GLN A 628 -20.61 -0.85 20.59
C GLN A 628 -20.40 0.48 19.86
N SER A 629 -21.51 1.13 19.50
CA SER A 629 -21.53 2.43 18.85
C SER A 629 -20.94 3.52 19.73
N ARG A 630 -20.09 4.35 19.11
CA ARG A 630 -19.53 5.56 19.74
C ARG A 630 -20.57 6.66 20.02
N HIS A 631 -21.72 6.61 19.34
CA HIS A 631 -22.68 7.71 19.33
C HIS A 631 -23.70 7.62 20.47
N ASP A 632 -24.14 6.41 20.81
CA ASP A 632 -25.11 6.17 21.88
C ASP A 632 -24.52 5.33 23.03
N GLY A 633 -23.27 4.86 22.90
CA GLY A 633 -22.52 4.17 23.94
C GLY A 633 -23.10 2.82 24.37
N GLY A 634 -24.06 2.27 23.62
CA GLY A 634 -24.81 1.10 24.07
C GLY A 634 -25.38 0.20 22.97
N SER A 635 -25.67 0.71 21.75
CA SER A 635 -26.12 -0.17 20.66
C SER A 635 -24.95 -0.85 19.97
N ASN A 636 -25.16 -2.09 19.54
CA ASN A 636 -24.21 -2.83 18.71
C ASN A 636 -24.21 -2.30 17.28
N LEU A 637 -23.04 -2.22 16.65
CA LEU A 637 -22.92 -1.80 15.25
C LEU A 637 -23.56 -2.81 14.29
N GLY A 638 -24.11 -2.30 13.18
CA GLY A 638 -24.58 -3.13 12.08
C GLY A 638 -23.44 -3.64 11.21
N ILE A 639 -23.75 -4.47 10.21
CA ILE A 639 -22.77 -4.92 9.21
C ILE A 639 -22.27 -3.78 8.32
N GLU A 640 -23.08 -2.73 8.14
CA GLU A 640 -22.74 -1.58 7.30
C GLU A 640 -21.47 -0.88 7.76
N GLU A 641 -21.28 -0.70 9.07
CA GLU A 641 -20.08 -0.07 9.63
C GLU A 641 -18.81 -0.91 9.39
N LEU A 642 -18.94 -2.23 9.41
CA LEU A 642 -17.83 -3.15 9.11
C LEU A 642 -17.50 -3.12 7.61
N LEU A 643 -18.51 -3.04 6.75
CA LEU A 643 -18.34 -2.88 5.30
C LEU A 643 -17.70 -1.54 4.94
N VAL A 644 -18.11 -0.45 5.59
CA VAL A 644 -17.45 0.86 5.45
C VAL A 644 -15.98 0.74 5.85
N SER A 645 -15.68 0.10 6.98
CA SER A 645 -14.30 -0.10 7.44
C SER A 645 -13.47 -0.99 6.53
N ALA A 646 -14.10 -1.95 5.83
CA ALA A 646 -13.44 -2.84 4.88
C ALA A 646 -13.17 -2.19 3.51
N PHE A 647 -14.14 -1.42 2.98
CA PHE A 647 -14.14 -1.01 1.56
C PHE A 647 -14.00 0.50 1.32
N LYS A 648 -14.27 1.35 2.31
CA LYS A 648 -14.17 2.81 2.14
C LYS A 648 -12.80 3.34 2.58
N ASP A 649 -12.53 4.56 2.12
CA ASP A 649 -11.42 5.36 2.64
C ASP A 649 -11.70 5.68 4.10
N VAL A 650 -10.69 5.51 4.95
CA VAL A 650 -10.81 5.80 6.37
C VAL A 650 -10.17 7.17 6.65
N PRO A 651 -10.97 8.22 6.91
CA PRO A 651 -10.51 9.61 6.86
C PRO A 651 -9.45 9.98 7.91
N ASP A 652 -9.31 9.19 8.98
CA ASP A 652 -8.40 9.47 10.10
C ASP A 652 -7.20 8.49 10.14
N LEU A 653 -7.05 7.59 9.16
CA LEU A 653 -5.99 6.59 9.12
C LEU A 653 -5.11 6.73 7.87
N THR A 654 -3.89 7.22 8.11
CA THR A 654 -2.65 7.14 7.34
C THR A 654 -2.11 8.39 6.63
N SER A 655 -0.78 8.48 6.61
CA SER A 655 0.08 9.51 6.02
C SER A 655 0.64 9.12 4.64
N ASP A 656 0.32 7.91 4.15
CA ASP A 656 1.00 7.21 3.04
C ASP A 656 0.13 7.00 1.78
N GLY A 657 -1.18 7.27 1.85
CA GLY A 657 -2.03 7.41 0.66
C GLY A 657 -2.50 6.09 0.05
N ARG A 658 -3.66 5.63 0.56
CA ARG A 658 -4.52 4.49 0.18
C ARG A 658 -4.15 3.13 0.78
N LEU A 659 -5.12 2.56 1.49
CA LEU A 659 -5.12 1.19 2.00
C LEU A 659 -5.74 0.24 0.99
N LEU A 660 -5.18 -0.97 0.85
CA LEU A 660 -5.81 -2.03 0.09
C LEU A 660 -7.16 -2.42 0.72
N THR A 661 -8.10 -2.72 -0.15
CA THR A 661 -9.43 -3.23 0.16
C THR A 661 -9.45 -4.74 -0.12
N PRO A 662 -10.15 -5.54 0.71
CA PRO A 662 -10.11 -6.99 0.58
C PRO A 662 -10.93 -7.47 -0.62
N PRO A 663 -10.39 -8.34 -1.50
CA PRO A 663 -11.13 -8.90 -2.62
C PRO A 663 -12.28 -9.84 -2.24
N GLY A 664 -12.40 -10.22 -0.96
CA GLY A 664 -13.60 -10.85 -0.41
C GLY A 664 -14.00 -10.28 0.95
N PHE A 665 -15.30 -10.30 1.23
CA PHE A 665 -15.85 -10.06 2.57
C PHE A 665 -16.67 -11.25 3.01
N GLY A 666 -16.61 -11.59 4.28
CA GLY A 666 -17.28 -12.76 4.81
C GLY A 666 -18.11 -12.55 6.06
N ILE A 667 -18.97 -13.53 6.29
CA ILE A 667 -19.74 -13.71 7.51
C ILE A 667 -19.46 -15.13 8.01
N ASN A 668 -18.88 -15.24 9.19
CA ASN A 668 -18.56 -16.54 9.77
C ASN A 668 -18.88 -16.60 11.26
N CYS A 669 -18.92 -17.84 11.75
CA CYS A 669 -19.25 -18.18 13.15
C CYS A 669 -20.50 -17.45 13.67
N THR A 670 -21.45 -17.27 12.76
CA THR A 670 -22.73 -16.59 12.94
C THR A 670 -23.83 -17.62 12.72
N SER A 671 -24.94 -17.52 13.46
CA SER A 671 -26.07 -18.44 13.30
C SER A 671 -26.71 -18.29 11.90
N THR A 672 -27.14 -19.41 11.31
CA THR A 672 -27.81 -19.44 9.99
C THR A 672 -29.03 -18.53 9.91
N ARG A 673 -29.72 -18.29 11.04
CA ARG A 673 -30.92 -17.43 11.13
C ARG A 673 -30.70 -15.99 10.69
N TYR A 674 -29.48 -15.47 10.80
CA TYR A 674 -29.16 -14.08 10.46
C TYR A 674 -28.60 -13.90 9.06
N LEU A 675 -28.14 -14.98 8.42
CA LEU A 675 -27.34 -14.88 7.20
C LEU A 675 -28.12 -14.22 6.05
N ARG A 676 -29.39 -14.57 5.86
CA ARG A 676 -30.20 -14.00 4.76
C ARG A 676 -30.28 -12.48 4.83
N THR A 677 -30.47 -11.93 6.04
CA THR A 677 -30.51 -10.48 6.23
C THR A 677 -29.13 -9.87 5.99
N LEU A 678 -28.09 -10.44 6.61
CA LEU A 678 -26.73 -9.92 6.52
C LEU A 678 -26.17 -9.97 5.09
N THR A 679 -26.34 -11.08 4.36
CA THR A 679 -25.85 -11.20 2.97
C THR A 679 -26.57 -10.23 2.05
N ARG A 680 -27.87 -10.01 2.27
CA ARG A 680 -28.63 -9.02 1.50
C ARG A 680 -28.10 -7.61 1.75
N GLU A 681 -27.77 -7.26 2.99
CA GLU A 681 -27.17 -5.96 3.33
C GLU A 681 -25.80 -5.79 2.66
N VAL A 682 -24.98 -6.85 2.60
CA VAL A 682 -23.72 -6.85 1.83
C VAL A 682 -23.95 -6.59 0.35
N GLN A 683 -24.88 -7.34 -0.29
CA GLN A 683 -25.19 -7.15 -1.72
C GLN A 683 -25.72 -5.74 -2.01
N LEU A 684 -26.57 -5.20 -1.14
CA LEU A 684 -27.08 -3.83 -1.25
C LEU A 684 -25.96 -2.79 -1.12
N PHE A 685 -25.03 -2.98 -0.19
CA PHE A 685 -23.86 -2.13 -0.04
C PHE A 685 -22.98 -2.18 -1.30
N TYR A 686 -22.64 -3.37 -1.79
CA TYR A 686 -21.83 -3.55 -3.01
C TYR A 686 -22.45 -2.83 -4.21
N ARG A 687 -23.77 -3.00 -4.39
CA ARG A 687 -24.52 -2.34 -5.46
C ARG A 687 -24.51 -0.81 -5.31
N ARG A 688 -24.79 -0.32 -4.11
CA ARG A 688 -24.87 1.13 -3.83
C ARG A 688 -23.53 1.82 -4.01
N GLU A 689 -22.45 1.17 -3.59
CA GLU A 689 -21.10 1.71 -3.68
C GLU A 689 -20.40 1.39 -5.01
N ALA A 690 -21.08 0.67 -5.91
CA ALA A 690 -20.57 0.25 -7.22
C ALA A 690 -19.20 -0.44 -7.14
N LEU A 691 -19.02 -1.31 -6.14
CA LEU A 691 -17.76 -2.03 -5.96
C LEU A 691 -17.53 -3.04 -7.10
N SER A 692 -16.28 -3.19 -7.51
CA SER A 692 -15.86 -4.12 -8.56
C SER A 692 -15.89 -5.57 -8.08
N ASN A 693 -17.10 -6.13 -7.97
CA ASN A 693 -17.41 -7.55 -7.72
C ASN A 693 -16.59 -8.25 -6.62
N PRO A 694 -16.56 -7.77 -5.35
CA PRO A 694 -15.93 -8.52 -4.27
C PRO A 694 -16.59 -9.89 -4.08
N TRP A 695 -15.81 -10.88 -3.63
CA TRP A 695 -16.32 -12.21 -3.30
C TRP A 695 -17.08 -12.22 -1.98
N LEU A 696 -18.12 -13.04 -1.90
CA LEU A 696 -18.90 -13.24 -0.68
C LEU A 696 -18.53 -14.58 -0.04
N VAL A 697 -18.04 -14.55 1.20
CA VAL A 697 -17.53 -15.73 1.91
C VAL A 697 -18.45 -16.06 3.10
N ILE A 698 -19.11 -17.21 3.10
CA ILE A 698 -20.15 -17.53 4.09
C ILE A 698 -19.87 -18.89 4.75
N TYR A 699 -19.60 -18.91 6.04
CA TYR A 699 -19.31 -20.14 6.76
C TYR A 699 -19.82 -20.08 8.21
N PRO A 700 -21.14 -20.30 8.40
CA PRO A 700 -21.82 -20.16 9.69
C PRO A 700 -21.55 -21.32 10.64
N ASN A 701 -21.95 -21.15 11.91
CA ASN A 701 -21.98 -22.27 12.85
C ASN A 701 -23.01 -23.33 12.43
N GLY A 702 -22.79 -24.56 12.90
CA GLY A 702 -23.78 -25.62 12.89
C GLY A 702 -24.96 -25.29 13.81
N ASN A 703 -26.01 -26.10 13.76
CA ASN A 703 -27.27 -25.85 14.47
C ASN A 703 -27.22 -26.18 15.98
N GLU A 704 -26.03 -26.45 16.53
CA GLU A 704 -25.83 -26.68 17.97
C GLU A 704 -25.51 -25.35 18.66
N VAL A 705 -26.14 -25.11 19.83
CA VAL A 705 -25.93 -23.91 20.63
C VAL A 705 -24.97 -24.23 21.78
N TYR A 706 -23.90 -23.44 21.90
CA TYR A 706 -22.96 -23.51 23.03
C TYR A 706 -23.53 -22.76 24.23
N ASP A 707 -23.59 -23.43 25.37
CA ASP A 707 -23.93 -22.82 26.64
C ASP A 707 -22.64 -22.41 27.37
N GLU A 708 -22.46 -21.10 27.55
CA GLU A 708 -21.27 -20.51 28.19
C GLU A 708 -21.16 -20.85 29.69
N GLU A 709 -22.26 -21.15 30.38
CA GLU A 709 -22.23 -21.51 31.81
C GLU A 709 -21.93 -22.99 32.01
N SER A 710 -22.49 -23.86 31.17
CA SER A 710 -22.28 -25.31 31.28
C SER A 710 -21.10 -25.85 30.47
N HIS A 711 -20.45 -25.01 29.65
CA HIS A 711 -19.38 -25.39 28.72
C HIS A 711 -19.77 -26.59 27.83
N ALA A 712 -21.05 -26.70 27.49
CA ALA A 712 -21.62 -27.84 26.77
C ALA A 712 -22.48 -27.39 25.59
N TRP A 713 -22.55 -28.25 24.57
CA TRP A 713 -23.35 -28.00 23.38
C TRP A 713 -24.73 -28.66 23.51
N SER A 714 -25.77 -27.96 23.07
CA SER A 714 -27.14 -28.49 23.01
C SER A 714 -27.69 -28.44 21.59
N THR A 715 -28.27 -29.56 21.14
CA THR A 715 -28.98 -29.64 19.85
C THR A 715 -30.37 -29.04 20.03
N GLN A 716 -30.70 -27.99 19.29
CA GLN A 716 -32.12 -27.59 19.18
C GLN A 716 -32.90 -28.72 18.48
N SER A 717 -34.13 -28.95 18.93
CA SER A 717 -35.03 -30.03 18.49
C SER A 717 -35.07 -30.21 16.97
N LYS A 718 -35.22 -31.47 16.50
CA LYS A 718 -35.39 -31.90 15.09
C LYS A 718 -35.92 -30.78 14.16
N ALA A 719 -35.02 -30.00 13.60
CA ALA A 719 -35.37 -29.02 12.57
C ALA A 719 -35.82 -29.76 11.31
N GLU A 720 -36.85 -29.25 10.62
CA GLU A 720 -37.34 -29.83 9.36
C GLU A 720 -36.29 -29.76 8.23
N LYS A 721 -35.32 -28.85 8.33
CA LYS A 721 -34.22 -28.64 7.37
C LYS A 721 -32.88 -28.88 8.05
N THR A 722 -31.95 -29.50 7.33
CA THR A 722 -30.57 -29.64 7.82
C THR A 722 -29.80 -28.32 7.63
N TRP A 723 -28.69 -28.15 8.35
CA TRP A 723 -27.77 -27.03 8.15
C TRP A 723 -27.36 -26.86 6.68
N ALA A 724 -27.04 -27.97 6.00
CA ALA A 724 -26.64 -27.97 4.60
C ALA A 724 -27.78 -27.54 3.66
N ASP A 725 -29.04 -27.83 4.00
CA ASP A 725 -30.20 -27.36 3.24
C ASP A 725 -30.38 -25.85 3.35
N GLU A 726 -30.23 -25.30 4.55
CA GLU A 726 -30.34 -23.86 4.81
C GLU A 726 -29.24 -23.07 4.10
N VAL A 727 -27.98 -23.49 4.29
CA VAL A 727 -26.80 -22.86 3.69
C VAL A 727 -26.80 -23.03 2.17
N GLY A 728 -27.18 -24.22 1.67
CA GLY A 728 -27.33 -24.47 0.25
C GLY A 728 -28.46 -23.66 -0.40
N ALA A 729 -29.57 -23.43 0.31
CA ALA A 729 -30.65 -22.54 -0.15
C ALA A 729 -30.20 -21.09 -0.24
N LEU A 730 -29.50 -20.60 0.79
CA LEU A 730 -28.93 -19.25 0.78
C LEU A 730 -28.01 -19.01 -0.43
N ALA A 731 -27.12 -19.96 -0.72
CA ALA A 731 -26.21 -19.84 -1.88
C ALA A 731 -26.97 -19.74 -3.22
N ARG A 732 -28.11 -20.44 -3.34
CA ARG A 732 -28.97 -20.36 -4.54
C ARG A 732 -29.66 -19.01 -4.63
N GLU A 733 -30.24 -18.55 -3.53
CA GLU A 733 -30.95 -17.28 -3.47
C GLU A 733 -30.04 -16.11 -3.83
N ILE A 734 -28.81 -16.08 -3.29
CA ILE A 734 -27.82 -15.07 -3.68
C ILE A 734 -27.60 -15.13 -5.19
N ARG A 735 -27.33 -16.31 -5.77
CA ARG A 735 -27.11 -16.45 -7.23
C ARG A 735 -28.32 -16.02 -8.06
N GLU A 736 -29.53 -16.35 -7.64
CA GLU A 736 -30.77 -15.96 -8.32
C GLU A 736 -30.97 -14.44 -8.29
N GLU A 737 -30.69 -13.79 -7.14
CA GLU A 737 -30.72 -12.33 -7.03
C GLU A 737 -29.70 -11.65 -7.95
N GLU A 738 -28.48 -12.18 -8.05
CA GLU A 738 -27.44 -11.66 -8.95
C GLU A 738 -27.83 -11.80 -10.43
N GLN A 739 -28.55 -12.87 -10.80
CA GLN A 739 -29.06 -13.06 -12.15
C GLN A 739 -30.20 -12.08 -12.48
N LEU A 740 -31.07 -11.80 -11.51
CA LEU A 740 -32.23 -10.91 -11.68
C LEU A 740 -31.86 -9.42 -11.68
N HIS A 741 -30.90 -9.03 -10.85
CA HIS A 741 -30.60 -7.62 -10.55
C HIS A 741 -29.22 -7.15 -11.04
N GLY A 742 -28.50 -8.01 -11.77
CA GLY A 742 -27.13 -7.75 -12.23
C GLY A 742 -26.08 -8.16 -11.20
N THR A 743 -24.92 -8.59 -11.71
CA THR A 743 -23.81 -9.09 -10.89
C THR A 743 -23.15 -7.95 -10.08
N THR A 744 -23.07 -8.18 -8.79
CA THR A 744 -22.50 -7.35 -7.72
C THR A 744 -21.48 -8.11 -6.87
N VAL A 745 -21.54 -9.45 -6.86
CA VAL A 745 -20.53 -10.33 -6.24
C VAL A 745 -19.74 -11.08 -7.32
N GLY A 746 -18.42 -11.20 -7.16
CA GLY A 746 -17.56 -11.95 -8.10
C GLY A 746 -17.77 -13.46 -8.03
N GLY A 747 -18.17 -13.95 -6.85
CA GLY A 747 -18.46 -15.35 -6.59
C GLY A 747 -18.81 -15.59 -5.13
N ILE A 748 -19.13 -16.85 -4.81
CA ILE A 748 -19.48 -17.27 -3.45
C ILE A 748 -18.51 -18.35 -3.00
N ILE A 749 -17.87 -18.15 -1.85
CA ILE A 749 -17.22 -19.21 -1.08
C ILE A 749 -18.15 -19.59 0.06
N ILE A 750 -18.41 -20.88 0.25
CA ILE A 750 -19.39 -21.36 1.22
C ILE A 750 -18.86 -22.58 1.97
N GLY A 751 -18.93 -22.57 3.30
CA GLY A 751 -18.44 -23.66 4.17
C GLY A 751 -19.13 -23.61 5.52
N GLY A 752 -18.43 -24.02 6.57
CA GLY A 752 -18.94 -23.95 7.94
C GLY A 752 -17.89 -23.55 8.98
N CYS A 753 -18.36 -23.10 10.16
CA CYS A 753 -17.55 -22.81 11.34
C CYS A 753 -17.82 -23.88 12.41
N CYS A 754 -18.01 -23.50 13.69
CA CYS A 754 -18.11 -24.43 14.80
C CYS A 754 -19.27 -25.41 14.58
N LYS A 755 -19.06 -26.69 14.93
CA LYS A 755 -20.09 -27.75 14.85
C LYS A 755 -20.59 -28.03 13.43
N THR A 756 -19.74 -27.77 12.43
CA THR A 756 -19.93 -28.25 11.06
C THR A 756 -18.83 -29.26 10.74
N GLY A 757 -19.22 -30.51 10.50
CA GLY A 757 -18.30 -31.61 10.25
C GLY A 757 -18.19 -31.98 8.77
N PRO A 758 -17.33 -32.94 8.42
CA PRO A 758 -17.21 -33.46 7.05
C PRO A 758 -18.54 -33.96 6.46
N ASN A 759 -19.46 -34.50 7.28
CA ASN A 759 -20.76 -34.95 6.79
C ASN A 759 -21.66 -33.79 6.32
N ASP A 760 -21.61 -32.66 7.02
CA ASP A 760 -22.33 -31.44 6.64
C ASP A 760 -21.81 -30.89 5.31
N ILE A 761 -20.48 -30.83 5.17
CA ILE A 761 -19.81 -30.39 3.94
C ILE A 761 -20.10 -31.33 2.76
N SER A 762 -20.13 -32.65 3.00
CA SER A 762 -20.51 -33.63 1.97
C SER A 762 -21.96 -33.47 1.52
N THR A 763 -22.86 -33.15 2.45
CA THR A 763 -24.27 -32.92 2.16
C THR A 763 -24.43 -31.62 1.37
N LEU A 764 -23.76 -30.54 1.79
CA LEU A 764 -23.74 -29.26 1.09
C LEU A 764 -23.19 -29.40 -0.33
N SER A 765 -22.07 -30.12 -0.47
CA SER A 765 -21.46 -30.42 -1.78
C SER A 765 -22.44 -31.12 -2.72
N THR A 766 -23.16 -32.13 -2.20
CA THR A 766 -24.19 -32.84 -2.96
C THR A 766 -25.33 -31.91 -3.39
N ILE A 767 -25.80 -31.03 -2.50
CA ILE A 767 -26.88 -30.07 -2.79
C ILE A 767 -26.46 -29.07 -3.88
N LEU A 768 -25.23 -28.57 -3.82
CA LEU A 768 -24.71 -27.59 -4.76
C LEU A 768 -24.37 -28.21 -6.13
N HIS A 769 -23.99 -29.49 -6.18
CA HIS A 769 -23.68 -30.20 -7.43
C HIS A 769 -24.89 -30.82 -8.14
N LYS A 770 -25.94 -31.23 -7.43
CA LYS A 770 -27.14 -31.85 -8.03
C LYS A 770 -27.90 -30.96 -9.02
N ASN A 771 -27.65 -29.65 -9.01
CA ASN A 771 -28.36 -28.65 -9.81
C ASN A 771 -27.44 -27.86 -10.76
N ARG A 772 -26.29 -28.43 -11.15
CA ARG A 772 -25.42 -27.87 -12.21
C ARG A 772 -25.82 -28.35 -13.60
#